data_AF-A0A7I0K0E5-F1
#
_entry.id   AF-A0A7I0K0E5-F1
#
_cell.length_a   1.000
_cell.length_b   1.000
_cell.length_c   1.000
_cell.angle_alpha   90.00
_cell.angle_beta   90.00
_cell.angle_gamma   90.00
#
_symmetry.space_group_name_H-M   'P 1'
#
loop_
_entity.id
_entity.type
_entity.pdbx_description
1 polymer ?
#
loop_
_entity_poly.entity_id
_entity_poly.type
_entity_poly.pdbx_seq_one_letter_code
_entity_poly.pdbx_strand_id
1 'polypeptide(L)'
;MTLSAPAGYTSSDLVYEENFSGTTLGSDWNTYITSNAADGWAWNSNGSGGSTPGGPYNADYDMPSQVSVSNGYLDLTAIKQAINGVNQGGVSQTFPITSGAVSSYGNFEFNGGYLQISMKAPSGDGAWPGLWLMPGDGAGSSGDNFELDIQEGGFTGSGSADNNFSWHLHGPSGWVGDTIDSGIDLTGGFHTYGINWVPGESITWYLDGKQMAQVTSAQVAIPDEPMQLMMNLGVANDNASGWHTALDGSTPSSMQMLIDGVQLYQKAGSGDTVTGANVTPSTTSSTQTPTTPTVQPAVTQVAASPGTGNEHAGDAITLTVAFNKAVTVTGTPTLSLNDGGKASYLSGSGTSALTFRTTVASTDKDTSALAITGVNLPSGASIKDASGVAANLSGAVKTFSGLQIDPILPAVTQATASPGTGTEHVGDTVTLTLGFNEAVAVSGTPTLSLNNGATATYVGGSGTSALNFRITVASTHTSTSALAITGVNLPNGASIKDAGGVAANLAAAVKTFSGLQIATSSAAPTTPTTPTTPTVPTTPTIPTTPTTPSVIAPVLTIADKTLDVSGLGGTVDLGVKVTTTDPNDLVTVKVTGLPRYETITDKLDGKTFSGKNITLTAAQVDSGLTLQSNYRGAAHPVATLTLTATAKDPVTGAVATASPQTIAVTDPRPATITTSSLAVTHTDRKLAPANWQRSLAAQGSALLNEHRDLVAGATRTLAPQNTAMADHPFATGTARASLASQSFALLSQYLAGNSGPVDPGQIVASLSNNGGNWNHDSYLTRPQH
;
A
#
# COMPACT_ATOMS: atom_id res chain seq x y z
N MET A 1 6.97 -2.41 -31.41
CA MET A 1 6.55 -3.65 -30.70
C MET A 1 5.29 -3.28 -29.92
N THR A 2 4.30 -4.17 -29.76
CA THR A 2 3.09 -3.78 -29.01
C THR A 2 3.40 -3.75 -27.51
N LEU A 3 3.74 -2.58 -27.00
CA LEU A 3 3.93 -2.34 -25.58
C LEU A 3 2.64 -2.67 -24.81
N SER A 4 2.80 -3.37 -23.69
CA SER A 4 1.70 -3.70 -22.78
C SER A 4 1.28 -2.46 -21.98
N ALA A 5 -0.01 -2.32 -21.70
CA ALA A 5 -0.49 -1.28 -20.78
C ALA A 5 0.21 -1.41 -19.41
N PRO A 6 0.71 -0.31 -18.82
CA PRO A 6 1.48 -0.34 -17.59
C PRO A 6 0.63 -0.71 -16.38
N ALA A 7 1.28 -1.11 -15.28
CA ALA A 7 0.60 -1.58 -14.09
C ALA A 7 -0.36 -0.52 -13.52
N GLY A 8 -1.63 -0.89 -13.33
CA GLY A 8 -2.71 0.04 -12.92
C GLY A 8 -3.47 0.70 -14.08
N TYR A 9 -2.97 0.61 -15.32
CA TYR A 9 -3.60 1.13 -16.52
C TYR A 9 -4.15 0.02 -17.42
N THR A 10 -4.95 0.43 -18.40
CA THR A 10 -5.67 -0.43 -19.35
C THR A 10 -5.59 0.17 -20.75
N SER A 11 -5.91 -0.60 -21.78
CA SER A 11 -5.98 -0.07 -23.16
C SER A 11 -7.06 0.99 -23.36
N SER A 12 -8.02 1.14 -22.44
CA SER A 12 -8.99 2.24 -22.40
C SER A 12 -8.50 3.51 -21.71
N ASP A 13 -7.32 3.47 -21.08
CA ASP A 13 -6.63 4.65 -20.55
C ASP A 13 -5.57 5.20 -21.54
N LEU A 14 -5.29 4.51 -22.65
CA LEU A 14 -4.34 4.97 -23.68
C LEU A 14 -4.92 6.19 -24.39
N VAL A 15 -4.23 7.34 -24.33
CA VAL A 15 -4.69 8.61 -24.91
C VAL A 15 -3.84 9.10 -26.09
N TYR A 16 -2.59 8.65 -26.21
CA TYR A 16 -1.68 8.97 -27.33
C TYR A 16 -0.78 7.77 -27.62
N GLU A 17 -0.59 7.45 -28.89
CA GLU A 17 0.37 6.42 -29.36
C GLU A 17 1.09 6.88 -30.63
N GLU A 18 2.40 7.04 -30.56
CA GLU A 18 3.28 7.12 -31.72
C GLU A 18 4.06 5.81 -31.85
N ASN A 19 4.15 5.28 -33.08
CA ASN A 19 4.71 3.97 -33.40
C ASN A 19 5.65 4.00 -34.62
N PHE A 20 5.95 5.19 -35.14
CA PHE A 20 6.93 5.47 -36.20
C PHE A 20 6.80 4.56 -37.45
N SER A 21 5.58 4.10 -37.71
CA SER A 21 5.23 3.16 -38.80
C SER A 21 5.31 3.73 -40.22
N GLY A 22 5.56 5.04 -40.34
CA GLY A 22 5.70 5.75 -41.61
C GLY A 22 7.08 5.63 -42.26
N THR A 23 7.36 6.55 -43.19
CA THR A 23 8.68 6.73 -43.84
C THR A 23 9.22 8.16 -43.68
N THR A 24 8.60 8.92 -42.78
CA THR A 24 8.88 10.33 -42.46
C THR A 24 8.46 10.55 -41.01
N LEU A 25 9.08 11.53 -40.34
CA LEU A 25 8.68 11.95 -39.00
C LEU A 25 7.22 12.47 -39.00
N GLY A 26 6.47 12.18 -37.93
CA GLY A 26 5.12 12.69 -37.73
C GLY A 26 5.08 14.20 -37.46
N SER A 27 3.91 14.83 -37.61
CA SER A 27 3.74 16.27 -37.36
C SER A 27 3.87 16.66 -35.88
N ASP A 28 3.88 15.69 -34.97
CA ASP A 28 4.03 15.92 -33.53
C ASP A 28 5.47 16.25 -33.09
N TRP A 29 6.42 16.35 -34.04
CA TRP A 29 7.84 16.46 -33.77
C TRP A 29 8.57 17.50 -34.64
N ASN A 30 9.25 18.43 -33.97
CA ASN A 30 10.32 19.25 -34.53
C ASN A 30 11.62 18.42 -34.60
N THR A 31 12.55 18.80 -35.49
CA THR A 31 13.84 18.10 -35.70
C THR A 31 15.04 18.83 -35.07
N TYR A 32 14.78 19.47 -33.94
CA TYR A 32 15.70 20.31 -33.18
C TYR A 32 15.20 20.43 -31.74
N ILE A 33 16.09 20.82 -30.82
CA ILE A 33 15.74 21.13 -29.42
C ILE A 33 15.18 22.56 -29.33
N THR A 34 14.11 22.74 -28.58
CA THR A 34 13.50 24.05 -28.26
C THR A 34 12.71 23.96 -26.95
N SER A 35 12.26 25.10 -26.43
CA SER A 35 11.58 25.22 -25.14
C SER A 35 10.65 26.43 -25.08
N ASN A 36 9.88 26.53 -23.99
CA ASN A 36 8.94 27.62 -23.73
C ASN A 36 9.67 28.98 -23.61
N ALA A 37 10.80 29.04 -22.87
CA ALA A 37 11.62 30.25 -22.81
C ALA A 37 12.33 30.61 -24.14
N ALA A 38 12.23 29.75 -25.16
CA ALA A 38 12.72 30.01 -26.51
C ALA A 38 11.60 30.35 -27.53
N ASP A 39 10.33 30.50 -27.10
CA ASP A 39 9.16 30.73 -27.98
C ASP A 39 9.09 29.70 -29.15
N GLY A 40 9.49 28.45 -28.94
CA GLY A 40 9.55 27.40 -29.97
C GLY A 40 10.68 27.53 -31.01
N TRP A 41 11.60 28.49 -30.86
CA TRP A 41 12.78 28.62 -31.73
C TRP A 41 13.88 27.61 -31.40
N ALA A 42 14.47 27.02 -32.44
CA ALA A 42 15.55 26.05 -32.31
C ALA A 42 16.75 26.63 -31.53
N TRP A 43 17.09 25.99 -30.40
CA TRP A 43 18.18 26.39 -29.50
C TRP A 43 19.51 26.45 -30.24
N ASN A 44 20.28 27.53 -30.03
CA ASN A 44 21.64 27.69 -30.57
C ASN A 44 21.74 27.50 -32.11
N SER A 45 20.64 27.74 -32.84
CA SER A 45 20.54 27.41 -34.27
C SER A 45 21.17 28.46 -35.21
N ASN A 46 20.96 29.76 -34.95
CA ASN A 46 21.56 30.90 -35.65
C ASN A 46 21.64 30.81 -37.20
N GLY A 47 20.68 30.11 -37.82
CA GLY A 47 20.62 29.92 -39.28
C GLY A 47 21.42 28.73 -39.83
N SER A 48 22.14 27.96 -39.00
CA SER A 48 22.83 26.73 -39.42
C SER A 48 21.88 25.54 -39.67
N GLY A 49 20.63 25.63 -39.22
CA GLY A 49 19.62 24.58 -39.41
C GLY A 49 19.75 23.37 -38.50
N GLY A 50 20.35 23.55 -37.31
CA GLY A 50 20.54 22.53 -36.27
C GLY A 50 20.36 23.11 -34.87
N SER A 51 20.64 22.31 -33.83
CA SER A 51 20.58 22.72 -32.41
C SER A 51 21.65 22.07 -31.55
N THR A 52 21.67 22.38 -30.25
CA THR A 52 22.39 21.63 -29.22
C THR A 52 21.90 22.09 -27.84
N PRO A 53 21.89 21.25 -26.78
CA PRO A 53 21.73 21.72 -25.40
C PRO A 53 22.81 22.77 -25.04
N GLY A 54 23.98 22.63 -25.66
CA GLY A 54 25.02 23.65 -25.69
C GLY A 54 25.79 23.84 -24.40
N GLY A 55 25.54 23.01 -23.37
CA GLY A 55 26.34 22.99 -22.15
C GLY A 55 27.82 22.73 -22.45
N PRO A 56 28.74 23.01 -21.50
CA PRO A 56 30.19 22.87 -21.71
C PRO A 56 30.64 21.42 -21.97
N TYR A 57 29.72 20.45 -21.86
CA TYR A 57 29.94 19.02 -21.94
C TYR A 57 29.60 18.41 -23.31
N ASN A 58 28.95 19.13 -24.24
CA ASN A 58 28.57 18.58 -25.55
C ASN A 58 29.75 18.60 -26.57
N ALA A 59 29.85 17.52 -27.35
CA ALA A 59 30.72 17.37 -28.53
C ALA A 59 29.91 17.41 -29.85
N ASP A 60 28.58 17.43 -29.74
CA ASP A 60 27.60 17.24 -30.79
C ASP A 60 26.84 18.52 -31.16
N TYR A 61 26.38 18.55 -32.40
CA TYR A 61 25.40 19.50 -32.90
C TYR A 61 24.29 18.73 -33.62
N ASP A 62 23.06 18.88 -33.16
CA ASP A 62 21.88 18.21 -33.71
C ASP A 62 21.60 18.74 -35.12
N MET A 63 21.26 17.86 -36.05
CA MET A 63 20.90 18.20 -37.41
C MET A 63 19.69 17.37 -37.87
N PRO A 64 18.69 17.98 -38.55
CA PRO A 64 17.56 17.24 -39.13
C PRO A 64 17.96 16.11 -40.09
N SER A 65 19.18 16.15 -40.65
CA SER A 65 19.73 15.08 -41.49
C SER A 65 20.11 13.80 -40.74
N GLN A 66 20.13 13.83 -39.40
CA GLN A 66 20.39 12.68 -38.52
C GLN A 66 19.13 12.16 -37.83
N VAL A 67 17.97 12.71 -38.17
CA VAL A 67 16.65 12.27 -37.71
C VAL A 67 15.98 11.54 -38.87
N SER A 68 15.66 10.25 -38.70
CA SER A 68 14.92 9.50 -39.72
C SER A 68 13.88 8.58 -39.12
N VAL A 69 12.84 8.26 -39.91
CA VAL A 69 11.80 7.29 -39.54
C VAL A 69 11.78 6.20 -40.59
N SER A 70 12.04 4.96 -40.17
CA SER A 70 12.00 3.78 -41.05
C SER A 70 11.75 2.49 -40.28
N ASN A 71 11.14 1.51 -40.93
CA ASN A 71 10.93 0.15 -40.42
C ASN A 71 10.13 0.04 -39.10
N GLY A 72 9.42 1.10 -38.67
CA GLY A 72 8.73 1.17 -37.38
C GLY A 72 9.55 1.80 -36.26
N TYR A 73 10.63 2.51 -36.58
CA TYR A 73 11.48 3.19 -35.61
C TYR A 73 11.73 4.64 -36.00
N LEU A 74 11.81 5.51 -34.99
CA LEU A 74 12.60 6.74 -35.04
C LEU A 74 14.07 6.37 -34.80
N ASP A 75 14.95 6.84 -35.66
CA ASP A 75 16.39 6.65 -35.61
C ASP A 75 17.06 8.03 -35.46
N LEU A 76 17.74 8.21 -34.33
CA LEU A 76 18.57 9.37 -34.00
C LEU A 76 20.03 8.91 -34.02
N THR A 77 20.77 9.32 -35.05
CA THR A 77 22.13 8.81 -35.32
C THR A 77 23.21 9.88 -35.07
N ALA A 78 24.12 9.61 -34.14
CA ALA A 78 25.34 10.38 -33.96
C ALA A 78 26.43 9.88 -34.94
N ILE A 79 27.08 10.78 -35.67
CA ILE A 79 28.17 10.46 -36.62
C ILE A 79 29.40 11.32 -36.33
N LYS A 80 30.59 10.71 -36.40
CA LYS A 80 31.90 11.41 -36.40
C LYS A 80 32.09 12.23 -37.69
N GLN A 81 31.34 13.33 -37.79
CA GLN A 81 31.31 14.28 -38.90
C GLN A 81 31.40 15.71 -38.34
N ALA A 82 32.49 16.42 -38.66
CA ALA A 82 32.69 17.78 -38.19
C ALA A 82 31.73 18.78 -38.87
N ILE A 83 31.10 19.65 -38.07
CA ILE A 83 30.16 20.69 -38.53
C ILE A 83 30.40 22.02 -37.81
N ASN A 84 30.12 23.13 -38.49
CA ASN A 84 30.14 24.46 -37.86
C ASN A 84 28.74 24.78 -37.32
N GLY A 85 28.60 24.73 -36.00
CA GLY A 85 27.39 25.10 -35.27
C GLY A 85 27.60 26.35 -34.44
N VAL A 86 26.67 26.60 -33.52
CA VAL A 86 26.78 27.64 -32.48
C VAL A 86 26.55 26.99 -31.11
N ASN A 87 27.26 27.44 -30.08
CA ASN A 87 27.14 26.95 -28.70
C ASN A 87 26.23 27.83 -27.83
N GLN A 88 25.95 27.39 -26.62
CA GLN A 88 25.31 28.20 -25.59
C GLN A 88 26.15 29.46 -25.32
N GLY A 89 25.51 30.64 -25.41
CA GLY A 89 26.21 31.93 -25.42
C GLY A 89 26.44 32.51 -26.83
N GLY A 90 26.04 31.79 -27.90
CA GLY A 90 25.95 32.34 -29.25
C GLY A 90 27.26 32.36 -30.05
N VAL A 91 28.30 31.65 -29.61
CA VAL A 91 29.60 31.62 -30.30
C VAL A 91 29.64 30.50 -31.33
N SER A 92 30.03 30.80 -32.57
CA SER A 92 30.24 29.80 -33.61
C SER A 92 31.47 28.96 -33.34
N GLN A 93 31.33 27.63 -33.38
CA GLN A 93 32.42 26.67 -33.19
C GLN A 93 32.27 25.45 -34.10
N THR A 94 33.37 24.72 -34.32
CA THR A 94 33.33 23.42 -35.01
C THR A 94 33.09 22.31 -34.00
N PHE A 95 31.93 21.64 -34.10
CA PHE A 95 31.60 20.45 -33.34
C PHE A 95 32.13 19.22 -34.10
N PRO A 96 32.82 18.26 -33.45
CA PRO A 96 33.32 17.05 -34.11
C PRO A 96 32.24 16.02 -34.48
N ILE A 97 31.04 16.10 -33.89
CA ILE A 97 29.92 15.18 -34.10
C ILE A 97 28.71 15.95 -34.68
N THR A 98 28.01 15.34 -35.63
CA THR A 98 26.58 15.67 -35.89
C THR A 98 25.70 14.61 -35.27
N SER A 99 24.61 14.99 -34.60
CA SER A 99 23.65 14.05 -34.03
C SER A 99 22.20 14.40 -34.38
N GLY A 100 21.23 13.66 -33.83
CA GLY A 100 19.80 13.85 -34.04
C GLY A 100 19.04 14.11 -32.73
N ALA A 101 18.10 15.06 -32.80
CA ALA A 101 17.17 15.39 -31.72
C ALA A 101 15.76 15.62 -32.27
N VAL A 102 14.75 15.34 -31.45
CA VAL A 102 13.36 15.75 -31.66
C VAL A 102 12.77 16.40 -30.41
N SER A 103 11.88 17.36 -30.63
CA SER A 103 11.09 18.08 -29.61
C SER A 103 9.64 18.12 -30.06
N SER A 104 8.70 17.90 -29.13
CA SER A 104 7.26 17.94 -29.43
C SER A 104 6.57 19.27 -29.12
N TYR A 105 7.35 20.32 -28.80
CA TYR A 105 6.88 21.68 -28.53
C TYR A 105 5.81 22.17 -29.54
N GLY A 106 4.71 22.70 -29.01
CA GLY A 106 3.55 23.19 -29.75
C GLY A 106 2.65 22.11 -30.35
N ASN A 107 2.97 20.82 -30.16
CA ASN A 107 2.26 19.70 -30.79
C ASN A 107 1.85 18.61 -29.79
N PHE A 108 2.71 17.65 -29.45
CA PHE A 108 2.46 16.65 -28.40
C PHE A 108 2.95 17.18 -27.04
N GLU A 109 2.02 17.66 -26.23
CA GLU A 109 2.28 18.16 -24.89
C GLU A 109 1.26 17.56 -23.93
N PHE A 110 1.66 17.31 -22.69
CA PHE A 110 0.79 16.69 -21.70
C PHE A 110 1.16 17.08 -20.27
N ASN A 111 0.21 16.97 -19.35
CA ASN A 111 0.51 16.88 -17.93
C ASN A 111 -0.07 15.60 -17.32
N GLY A 112 0.70 14.93 -16.49
CA GLY A 112 0.25 13.75 -15.73
C GLY A 112 -0.03 12.48 -16.54
N GLY A 113 -0.26 11.39 -15.80
CA GLY A 113 -0.49 10.05 -16.33
C GLY A 113 0.78 9.18 -16.34
N TYR A 114 0.73 8.09 -17.11
CA TYR A 114 1.87 7.18 -17.31
C TYR A 114 2.38 7.28 -18.75
N LEU A 115 3.56 7.86 -18.93
CA LEU A 115 4.28 7.88 -20.20
C LEU A 115 5.22 6.66 -20.26
N GLN A 116 5.22 5.93 -21.38
CA GLN A 116 6.22 4.90 -21.66
C GLN A 116 6.80 5.02 -23.08
N ILE A 117 8.11 4.83 -23.17
CA ILE A 117 8.92 4.96 -24.38
C ILE A 117 9.72 3.67 -24.53
N SER A 118 9.60 3.00 -25.69
CA SER A 118 10.47 1.86 -25.99
C SER A 118 11.69 2.34 -26.77
N MET A 119 12.85 2.27 -26.14
CA MET A 119 14.12 2.72 -26.70
C MET A 119 15.15 1.59 -26.66
N LYS A 120 15.94 1.45 -27.72
CA LYS A 120 17.26 0.83 -27.67
C LYS A 120 18.31 1.91 -27.51
N ALA A 121 19.12 1.85 -26.46
CA ALA A 121 20.21 2.80 -26.26
C ALA A 121 21.38 2.51 -27.23
N PRO A 122 22.11 3.55 -27.67
CA PRO A 122 23.41 3.40 -28.32
C PRO A 122 24.47 2.93 -27.33
N SER A 123 25.46 2.17 -27.83
CA SER A 123 26.70 1.88 -27.10
C SER A 123 27.89 2.57 -27.75
N GLY A 124 28.83 3.01 -26.92
CA GLY A 124 30.07 3.69 -27.33
C GLY A 124 30.43 4.83 -26.38
N ASP A 125 31.72 4.95 -26.06
CA ASP A 125 32.21 5.97 -25.12
C ASP A 125 31.80 7.39 -25.53
N GLY A 126 31.16 8.11 -24.60
CA GLY A 126 30.64 9.45 -24.81
C GLY A 126 29.17 9.51 -25.26
N ALA A 127 28.51 8.41 -25.62
CA ALA A 127 27.10 8.43 -25.98
C ALA A 127 26.22 8.88 -24.79
N TRP A 128 25.37 9.89 -25.02
CA TRP A 128 24.46 10.47 -24.02
C TRP A 128 23.02 10.49 -24.57
N PRO A 129 22.34 9.33 -24.65
CA PRO A 129 20.94 9.27 -25.03
C PRO A 129 20.07 9.88 -23.93
N GLY A 130 19.24 10.86 -24.29
CA GLY A 130 18.32 11.56 -23.39
C GLY A 130 16.86 11.30 -23.75
N LEU A 131 16.06 10.93 -22.76
CA LEU A 131 14.59 10.92 -22.79
C LEU A 131 14.11 11.85 -21.68
N TRP A 132 13.55 13.01 -22.03
CA TRP A 132 13.37 14.10 -21.07
C TRP A 132 12.20 15.03 -21.42
N LEU A 133 11.64 15.73 -20.44
CA LEU A 133 10.55 16.70 -20.62
C LEU A 133 10.97 18.11 -20.17
N MET A 134 10.42 19.12 -20.83
CA MET A 134 10.41 20.52 -20.37
C MET A 134 9.03 21.16 -20.61
N PRO A 135 8.69 22.29 -19.97
CA PRO A 135 7.48 23.05 -20.26
C PRO A 135 7.26 23.31 -21.77
N GLY A 136 6.03 23.10 -22.20
CA GLY A 136 5.58 23.32 -23.58
C GLY A 136 4.93 24.69 -23.81
N ASP A 137 4.39 24.90 -25.01
CA ASP A 137 3.59 26.08 -25.37
C ASP A 137 2.33 26.20 -24.48
N GLY A 138 1.74 25.05 -24.15
CA GLY A 138 0.61 24.92 -23.23
C GLY A 138 0.89 25.30 -21.78
N ALA A 139 2.16 25.43 -21.38
CA ALA A 139 2.54 25.97 -20.08
C ALA A 139 2.39 27.51 -20.01
N GLY A 140 2.42 28.19 -21.16
CA GLY A 140 2.26 29.64 -21.24
C GLY A 140 3.37 30.40 -20.53
N SER A 141 3.05 31.45 -19.77
CA SER A 141 4.04 32.40 -19.24
C SER A 141 4.88 31.92 -18.05
N SER A 142 5.01 30.61 -17.82
CA SER A 142 5.90 30.04 -16.82
C SER A 142 7.37 30.06 -17.24
N GLY A 143 7.65 29.76 -18.51
CA GLY A 143 9.01 29.54 -19.03
C GLY A 143 9.60 28.20 -18.58
N ASP A 144 10.92 28.08 -18.67
CA ASP A 144 11.66 26.83 -18.46
C ASP A 144 11.94 26.58 -16.95
N ASN A 145 10.88 26.45 -16.15
CA ASN A 145 11.00 26.28 -14.69
C ASN A 145 11.39 24.86 -14.26
N PHE A 146 11.14 23.85 -15.11
CA PHE A 146 11.35 22.44 -14.80
C PHE A 146 12.02 21.69 -15.95
N GLU A 147 12.75 20.65 -15.60
CA GLU A 147 13.39 19.67 -16.50
C GLU A 147 13.18 18.30 -15.86
N LEU A 148 12.72 17.31 -16.62
CA LEU A 148 12.39 15.98 -16.10
C LEU A 148 13.00 14.88 -16.95
N ASP A 149 14.04 14.26 -16.42
CA ASP A 149 14.86 13.28 -17.14
C ASP A 149 14.37 11.87 -16.80
N ILE A 150 13.71 11.25 -17.78
CA ILE A 150 13.16 9.89 -17.71
C ILE A 150 14.29 8.86 -17.78
N GLN A 151 15.31 9.14 -18.62
CA GLN A 151 16.57 8.41 -18.70
C GLN A 151 17.65 9.26 -19.35
N GLU A 152 18.84 9.27 -18.74
CA GLU A 152 20.10 9.63 -19.38
C GLU A 152 21.10 8.47 -19.31
N GLY A 153 21.61 8.04 -20.47
CA GLY A 153 22.68 7.04 -20.55
C GLY A 153 24.10 7.65 -20.50
N GLY A 154 25.13 6.81 -20.36
CA GLY A 154 26.54 7.21 -20.50
C GLY A 154 27.25 7.66 -19.22
N PHE A 155 26.50 7.89 -18.14
CA PHE A 155 26.98 8.16 -16.77
C PHE A 155 27.82 7.00 -16.20
N THR A 156 28.66 7.29 -15.21
CA THR A 156 29.61 6.34 -14.61
C THR A 156 29.62 6.42 -13.08
N GLY A 157 30.12 5.36 -12.42
CA GLY A 157 30.35 5.33 -10.96
C GLY A 157 29.52 4.29 -10.23
N SER A 158 28.27 4.10 -10.61
CA SER A 158 27.37 3.10 -9.99
C SER A 158 27.49 1.71 -10.63
N GLY A 159 27.74 1.66 -11.94
CA GLY A 159 27.88 0.46 -12.75
C GLY A 159 28.54 0.74 -14.11
N SER A 160 28.42 -0.19 -15.06
CA SER A 160 28.85 0.05 -16.45
C SER A 160 28.02 1.18 -17.08
N ALA A 161 28.61 2.00 -17.96
CA ALA A 161 27.89 3.08 -18.63
C ALA A 161 26.69 2.56 -19.44
N ASP A 162 26.84 1.41 -20.11
CA ASP A 162 25.77 0.71 -20.84
C ASP A 162 24.67 0.15 -19.90
N ASN A 163 24.90 0.07 -18.57
CA ASN A 163 23.92 -0.42 -17.59
C ASN A 163 23.19 0.71 -16.83
N ASN A 164 23.74 1.91 -16.81
CA ASN A 164 23.34 2.92 -15.83
C ASN A 164 22.02 3.61 -16.24
N PHE A 165 21.04 3.49 -15.36
CA PHE A 165 19.78 4.22 -15.42
C PHE A 165 19.94 5.51 -14.61
N SER A 166 19.97 6.66 -15.27
CA SER A 166 20.15 7.97 -14.62
C SER A 166 18.90 8.80 -14.82
N TRP A 167 18.41 9.40 -13.75
CA TRP A 167 17.16 10.16 -13.74
C TRP A 167 17.33 11.40 -12.88
N HIS A 168 16.71 12.50 -13.30
CA HIS A 168 16.75 13.77 -12.62
C HIS A 168 15.39 14.49 -12.70
N LEU A 169 15.16 15.39 -11.76
CA LEU A 169 14.10 16.39 -11.77
C LEU A 169 14.71 17.71 -11.31
N HIS A 170 14.78 18.67 -12.21
CA HIS A 170 15.21 20.03 -11.96
C HIS A 170 13.98 20.92 -11.78
N GLY A 171 14.03 21.85 -10.83
CA GLY A 171 12.96 22.81 -10.58
C GLY A 171 13.46 24.11 -9.94
N PRO A 172 12.57 25.08 -9.67
CA PRO A 172 12.98 26.43 -9.23
C PRO A 172 13.68 26.49 -7.86
N SER A 173 13.67 25.39 -7.09
CA SER A 173 14.33 25.28 -5.79
C SER A 173 15.61 24.44 -5.79
N GLY A 174 16.04 23.94 -6.95
CA GLY A 174 17.17 23.00 -7.10
C GLY A 174 16.76 21.73 -7.86
N TRP A 175 17.62 20.71 -7.82
CA TRP A 175 17.40 19.44 -8.51
C TRP A 175 17.52 18.25 -7.56
N VAL A 176 16.97 17.11 -7.98
CA VAL A 176 17.12 15.80 -7.33
C VAL A 176 17.24 14.72 -8.39
N GLY A 177 18.08 13.71 -8.16
CA GLY A 177 18.29 12.60 -9.09
C GLY A 177 19.31 11.59 -8.56
N ASP A 178 19.50 10.50 -9.29
CA ASP A 178 20.46 9.44 -8.97
C ASP A 178 20.86 8.62 -10.21
N THR A 179 22.03 7.97 -10.16
CA THR A 179 22.53 7.04 -11.19
C THR A 179 22.51 5.62 -10.63
N ILE A 180 21.72 4.73 -11.21
CA ILE A 180 21.46 3.38 -10.69
C ILE A 180 21.97 2.34 -11.69
N ASP A 181 22.87 1.43 -11.29
CA ASP A 181 23.15 0.23 -12.11
C ASP A 181 21.87 -0.62 -12.18
N SER A 182 21.28 -0.69 -13.37
CA SER A 182 20.04 -1.44 -13.59
C SER A 182 20.22 -2.96 -13.44
N GLY A 183 21.46 -3.45 -13.56
CA GLY A 183 21.82 -4.86 -13.63
C GLY A 183 21.64 -5.48 -15.03
N ILE A 184 21.29 -4.68 -16.05
CA ILE A 184 21.08 -5.11 -17.44
C ILE A 184 21.78 -4.16 -18.42
N ASP A 185 22.20 -4.68 -19.57
CA ASP A 185 22.79 -3.90 -20.66
C ASP A 185 21.66 -3.23 -21.48
N LEU A 186 21.51 -1.92 -21.31
CA LEU A 186 20.48 -1.08 -21.94
C LEU A 186 20.70 -0.89 -23.45
N THR A 187 21.89 -1.24 -23.94
CA THR A 187 22.31 -1.12 -25.34
C THR A 187 22.18 -2.44 -26.10
N GLY A 188 22.02 -3.56 -25.39
CA GLY A 188 21.86 -4.89 -25.96
C GLY A 188 20.52 -5.08 -26.69
N GLY A 189 19.47 -4.36 -26.29
CA GLY A 189 18.12 -4.51 -26.83
C GLY A 189 17.22 -3.29 -26.63
N PHE A 190 15.94 -3.44 -26.96
CA PHE A 190 14.92 -2.44 -26.62
C PHE A 190 14.44 -2.65 -25.18
N HIS A 191 14.41 -1.56 -24.42
CA HIS A 191 13.89 -1.49 -23.06
C HIS A 191 12.76 -0.45 -22.98
N THR A 192 11.88 -0.61 -21.99
CA THR A 192 10.73 0.29 -21.79
C THR A 192 11.02 1.23 -20.62
N TYR A 193 11.32 2.49 -20.95
CA TYR A 193 11.54 3.57 -20.01
C TYR A 193 10.21 4.27 -19.77
N GLY A 194 9.90 4.67 -18.54
CA GLY A 194 8.64 5.35 -18.28
C GLY A 194 8.54 6.06 -16.95
N ILE A 195 7.54 6.91 -16.84
CA ILE A 195 7.19 7.66 -15.64
C ILE A 195 5.70 7.52 -15.34
N ASN A 196 5.34 7.39 -14.07
CA ASN A 196 4.00 7.73 -13.59
C ASN A 196 4.07 9.08 -12.88
N TRP A 197 3.53 10.11 -13.51
CA TRP A 197 3.50 11.49 -13.02
C TRP A 197 2.10 11.83 -12.50
N VAL A 198 2.03 12.32 -11.26
CA VAL A 198 0.84 12.91 -10.66
C VAL A 198 1.13 14.42 -10.49
N PRO A 199 0.50 15.30 -11.31
CA PRO A 199 0.72 16.74 -11.29
C PRO A 199 0.74 17.34 -9.88
N GLY A 200 1.81 18.07 -9.54
CA GLY A 200 1.98 18.70 -8.21
C GLY A 200 2.20 17.74 -7.01
N GLU A 201 2.09 16.42 -7.17
CA GLU A 201 2.19 15.45 -6.06
C GLU A 201 3.42 14.55 -6.12
N SER A 202 3.67 13.86 -7.24
CA SER A 202 4.78 12.90 -7.34
C SER A 202 5.14 12.50 -8.76
N ILE A 203 6.38 12.01 -8.93
CA ILE A 203 6.84 11.33 -10.15
C ILE A 203 7.54 10.04 -9.75
N THR A 204 7.26 8.95 -10.48
CA THR A 204 7.82 7.62 -10.23
C THR A 204 8.40 7.06 -11.51
N TRP A 205 9.68 6.70 -11.52
CA TRP A 205 10.41 6.24 -12.70
C TRP A 205 10.43 4.71 -12.78
N TYR A 206 10.37 4.18 -14.00
CA TYR A 206 10.30 2.76 -14.31
C TYR A 206 11.24 2.37 -15.46
N LEU A 207 11.81 1.17 -15.34
CA LEU A 207 12.56 0.47 -16.38
C LEU A 207 11.98 -0.93 -16.52
N ASP A 208 11.49 -1.30 -17.71
CA ASP A 208 10.78 -2.57 -17.98
C ASP A 208 9.65 -2.88 -16.98
N GLY A 209 8.96 -1.83 -16.51
CA GLY A 209 7.88 -1.91 -15.52
C GLY A 209 8.34 -2.11 -14.07
N LYS A 210 9.64 -2.29 -13.80
CA LYS A 210 10.23 -2.25 -12.47
C LYS A 210 10.42 -0.78 -12.06
N GLN A 211 9.88 -0.40 -10.89
CA GLN A 211 10.14 0.92 -10.31
C GLN A 211 11.63 1.08 -9.98
N MET A 212 12.23 2.17 -10.47
CA MET A 212 13.63 2.53 -10.25
C MET A 212 13.78 3.64 -9.20
N ALA A 213 12.92 4.66 -9.26
CA ALA A 213 12.95 5.81 -8.33
C ALA A 213 11.55 6.38 -8.08
N GLN A 214 11.42 7.21 -7.04
CA GLN A 214 10.23 8.03 -6.77
C GLN A 214 10.61 9.33 -6.07
N VAL A 215 9.98 10.42 -6.50
CA VAL A 215 10.08 11.75 -5.88
C VAL A 215 8.67 12.27 -5.63
N THR A 216 8.51 12.97 -4.51
CA THR A 216 7.24 13.56 -4.06
C THR A 216 7.40 15.05 -3.79
N SER A 217 6.28 15.78 -3.74
CA SER A 217 6.25 17.22 -3.42
C SER A 217 6.75 17.57 -2.01
N ALA A 218 7.08 16.57 -1.18
CA ALA A 218 7.80 16.74 0.09
C ALA A 218 9.33 16.85 -0.06
N GLN A 219 9.88 16.57 -1.25
CA GLN A 219 11.33 16.60 -1.53
C GLN A 219 11.72 17.80 -2.41
N VAL A 220 10.95 18.06 -3.47
CA VAL A 220 11.14 19.15 -4.43
C VAL A 220 9.77 19.52 -5.01
N ALA A 221 9.61 20.70 -5.61
CA ALA A 221 8.41 21.01 -6.38
C ALA A 221 8.24 20.02 -7.53
N ILE A 222 7.01 19.53 -7.73
CA ILE A 222 6.62 18.66 -8.86
C ILE A 222 5.87 19.53 -9.87
N PRO A 223 6.18 19.48 -11.18
CA PRO A 223 5.43 20.24 -12.18
C PRO A 223 3.96 19.79 -12.25
N ASP A 224 3.09 20.74 -12.60
CA ASP A 224 1.68 20.53 -12.90
C ASP A 224 1.25 21.11 -14.27
N GLU A 225 2.13 21.86 -14.93
CA GLU A 225 1.95 22.45 -16.25
C GLU A 225 2.17 21.45 -17.41
N PRO A 226 1.60 21.68 -18.62
CA PRO A 226 1.88 20.86 -19.79
C PRO A 226 3.35 20.89 -20.19
N MET A 227 3.94 19.71 -20.33
CA MET A 227 5.32 19.52 -20.77
C MET A 227 5.35 18.83 -22.14
N GLN A 228 6.30 19.24 -22.98
CA GLN A 228 6.68 18.54 -24.21
C GLN A 228 7.63 17.37 -23.88
N LEU A 229 7.63 16.35 -24.73
CA LEU A 229 8.66 15.30 -24.75
C LEU A 229 9.79 15.64 -25.74
N MET A 230 11.03 15.52 -25.28
CA MET A 230 12.24 15.61 -26.07
C MET A 230 13.03 14.30 -26.04
N MET A 231 13.63 13.97 -27.17
CA MET A 231 14.46 12.77 -27.35
C MET A 231 15.65 13.12 -28.24
N ASN A 232 16.86 12.94 -27.73
CA ASN A 232 18.09 13.27 -28.46
C ASN A 232 19.23 12.31 -28.12
N LEU A 233 20.19 12.20 -29.03
CA LEU A 233 21.45 11.51 -28.77
C LEU A 233 22.58 12.53 -28.62
N GLY A 234 22.80 13.04 -27.42
CA GLY A 234 23.99 13.85 -27.13
C GLY A 234 25.28 13.03 -27.25
N VAL A 235 26.42 13.70 -27.37
CA VAL A 235 27.74 13.07 -27.21
C VAL A 235 28.60 13.92 -26.30
N ALA A 236 29.03 13.35 -25.16
CA ALA A 236 29.87 14.02 -24.19
C ALA A 236 31.31 14.27 -24.69
N ASN A 237 31.87 15.43 -24.34
CA ASN A 237 33.26 15.82 -24.56
C ASN A 237 34.12 15.60 -23.29
N ASP A 238 35.43 15.82 -23.39
CA ASP A 238 36.41 15.63 -22.31
C ASP A 238 36.04 16.31 -20.97
N ASN A 239 35.25 17.40 -20.97
CA ASN A 239 34.84 18.10 -19.75
C ASN A 239 33.88 17.27 -18.87
N ALA A 240 33.28 16.21 -19.40
CA ALA A 240 32.44 15.28 -18.65
C ALA A 240 33.23 14.14 -17.98
N SER A 241 34.55 14.07 -18.22
CA SER A 241 35.43 13.02 -17.70
C SER A 241 35.38 12.89 -16.18
N GLY A 242 35.16 11.67 -15.70
CA GLY A 242 35.16 11.33 -14.27
C GLY A 242 33.78 11.27 -13.62
N TRP A 243 32.72 11.61 -14.35
CA TRP A 243 31.33 11.33 -14.00
C TRP A 243 30.54 10.76 -15.18
N HIS A 244 30.89 11.11 -16.43
CA HIS A 244 30.39 10.50 -17.66
C HIS A 244 31.54 9.84 -18.45
N THR A 245 31.20 8.98 -19.41
CA THR A 245 32.11 8.61 -20.51
C THR A 245 32.33 9.80 -21.47
N ALA A 246 33.38 9.79 -22.30
CA ALA A 246 33.68 10.92 -23.19
C ALA A 246 34.09 10.47 -24.60
N LEU A 247 33.85 11.32 -25.59
CA LEU A 247 34.24 11.14 -26.99
C LEU A 247 35.75 10.99 -27.14
N ASP A 248 36.20 9.81 -27.59
CA ASP A 248 37.62 9.50 -27.69
C ASP A 248 37.97 8.68 -28.97
N GLY A 249 39.08 7.94 -28.94
CA GLY A 249 39.49 6.99 -29.98
C GLY A 249 38.76 5.64 -29.95
N SER A 250 38.12 5.25 -28.85
CA SER A 250 37.24 4.09 -28.70
C SER A 250 35.87 4.33 -29.33
N THR A 251 35.27 5.52 -29.13
CA THR A 251 33.93 5.87 -29.63
C THR A 251 33.73 5.46 -31.11
N PRO A 252 32.64 4.74 -31.46
CA PRO A 252 32.32 4.38 -32.84
C PRO A 252 32.24 5.57 -33.81
N SER A 253 32.36 5.31 -35.11
CA SER A 253 32.17 6.34 -36.15
C SER A 253 30.70 6.72 -36.38
N SER A 254 29.78 5.85 -35.94
CA SER A 254 28.33 6.06 -35.94
C SER A 254 27.71 5.33 -34.74
N MET A 255 26.76 5.95 -34.06
CA MET A 255 26.02 5.42 -32.91
C MET A 255 24.53 5.73 -33.11
N GLN A 256 23.63 4.80 -32.78
CA GLN A 256 22.19 4.95 -33.05
C GLN A 256 21.34 4.76 -31.80
N MET A 257 20.48 5.73 -31.52
CA MET A 257 19.39 5.63 -30.55
C MET A 257 18.11 5.34 -31.34
N LEU A 258 17.48 4.18 -31.09
CA LEU A 258 16.29 3.75 -31.82
C LEU A 258 15.09 3.77 -30.89
N ILE A 259 13.99 4.40 -31.30
CA ILE A 259 12.73 4.46 -30.54
C ILE A 259 11.63 3.73 -31.33
N ASP A 260 11.07 2.69 -30.73
CA ASP A 260 10.07 1.76 -31.29
C ASP A 260 8.62 2.21 -31.00
N GLY A 261 8.43 3.11 -30.04
CA GLY A 261 7.15 3.78 -29.82
C GLY A 261 7.11 4.61 -28.54
N VAL A 262 6.12 5.51 -28.48
CA VAL A 262 5.77 6.36 -27.35
C VAL A 262 4.28 6.18 -27.06
N GLN A 263 3.91 5.86 -25.83
CA GLN A 263 2.52 5.72 -25.39
C GLN A 263 2.28 6.52 -24.11
N LEU A 264 1.21 7.31 -24.09
CA LEU A 264 0.74 8.01 -22.88
C LEU A 264 -0.60 7.43 -22.44
N TYR A 265 -0.70 7.08 -21.15
CA TYR A 265 -1.92 6.61 -20.51
C TYR A 265 -2.40 7.63 -19.47
N GLN A 266 -3.63 8.13 -19.61
CA GLN A 266 -4.26 9.05 -18.67
C GLN A 266 -5.62 8.51 -18.22
N LYS A 267 -5.96 8.69 -16.95
CA LYS A 267 -7.21 8.16 -16.40
C LYS A 267 -8.40 9.02 -16.81
N ALA A 268 -9.45 8.39 -17.33
CA ALA A 268 -10.66 9.10 -17.73
C ALA A 268 -11.26 9.95 -16.58
N GLY A 269 -11.10 11.27 -16.69
CA GLY A 269 -11.55 12.23 -15.68
C GLY A 269 -10.57 12.52 -14.54
N SER A 270 -9.26 12.26 -14.70
CA SER A 270 -8.22 12.77 -13.79
C SER A 270 -8.15 14.30 -13.77
N GLY A 271 -8.31 14.92 -14.94
CA GLY A 271 -8.04 16.36 -15.16
C GLY A 271 -6.73 16.62 -15.89
N ASP A 272 -5.95 15.56 -16.13
CA ASP A 272 -4.79 15.54 -17.03
C ASP A 272 -5.16 16.03 -18.44
N THR A 273 -4.18 16.58 -19.14
CA THR A 273 -4.31 17.11 -20.50
C THR A 273 -3.33 16.41 -21.44
N VAL A 274 -3.69 16.32 -22.72
CA VAL A 274 -2.82 15.88 -23.81
C VAL A 274 -3.21 16.56 -25.12
N THR A 275 -2.22 16.97 -25.90
CA THR A 275 -2.34 17.49 -27.28
C THR A 275 -1.55 16.60 -28.25
N GLY A 276 -1.70 16.83 -29.56
CA GLY A 276 -0.99 16.10 -30.61
C GLY A 276 -1.91 15.49 -31.68
N ALA A 277 -1.35 15.21 -32.85
CA ALA A 277 -2.03 14.60 -33.99
C ALA A 277 -2.33 13.11 -33.74
N ASN A 278 -1.47 12.41 -33.00
CA ASN A 278 -1.68 11.01 -32.61
C ASN A 278 -2.52 10.81 -31.32
N VAL A 279 -3.18 11.86 -30.80
CA VAL A 279 -4.13 11.73 -29.68
C VAL A 279 -5.36 10.93 -30.11
N THR A 280 -5.65 9.84 -29.41
CA THR A 280 -6.79 8.97 -29.73
C THR A 280 -8.11 9.70 -29.42
N PRO A 281 -9.04 9.87 -30.38
CA PRO A 281 -10.29 10.57 -30.11
C PRO A 281 -11.19 9.80 -29.13
N SER A 282 -11.33 10.34 -27.92
CA SER A 282 -12.20 9.77 -26.87
C SER A 282 -13.63 9.56 -27.40
N THR A 283 -14.14 8.33 -27.33
CA THR A 283 -15.21 7.85 -28.21
C THR A 283 -16.63 8.21 -27.78
N THR A 284 -16.91 9.51 -27.57
CA THR A 284 -18.26 10.09 -27.72
C THR A 284 -18.16 11.55 -28.18
N SER A 285 -18.55 11.82 -29.43
CA SER A 285 -18.70 13.18 -29.94
C SER A 285 -20.07 13.76 -29.60
N SER A 286 -20.11 15.03 -29.19
CA SER A 286 -21.30 15.88 -29.37
C SER A 286 -20.87 17.32 -29.67
N THR A 287 -21.32 17.86 -30.79
CA THR A 287 -20.99 19.22 -31.23
C THR A 287 -21.68 20.27 -30.36
N GLN A 288 -20.90 21.15 -29.71
CA GLN A 288 -21.37 22.47 -29.29
C GLN A 288 -20.45 23.55 -29.85
N THR A 289 -21.09 24.65 -30.29
CA THR A 289 -20.47 25.94 -30.63
C THR A 289 -19.53 26.38 -29.50
N PRO A 290 -18.37 27.03 -29.77
CA PRO A 290 -17.38 27.36 -28.75
C PRO A 290 -17.93 28.28 -27.64
N THR A 291 -18.40 27.65 -26.57
CA THR A 291 -18.48 28.23 -25.22
C THR A 291 -17.11 28.09 -24.56
N THR A 292 -16.66 29.12 -23.85
CA THR A 292 -15.46 29.09 -22.97
C THR A 292 -15.38 27.75 -22.22
N PRO A 293 -14.24 27.04 -22.23
CA PRO A 293 -14.16 25.64 -21.78
C PRO A 293 -14.78 25.48 -20.40
N THR A 294 -15.90 24.77 -20.35
CA THR A 294 -16.71 24.64 -19.14
C THR A 294 -16.07 23.60 -18.22
N VAL A 295 -15.04 24.03 -17.47
CA VAL A 295 -14.35 23.25 -16.44
C VAL A 295 -15.36 22.40 -15.68
N GLN A 296 -15.24 21.08 -15.75
CA GLN A 296 -16.20 20.17 -15.12
C GLN A 296 -16.16 20.38 -13.59
N PRO A 297 -17.30 20.36 -12.88
CA PRO A 297 -17.27 20.37 -11.43
C PRO A 297 -16.60 19.10 -10.93
N ALA A 298 -15.50 19.20 -10.22
CA ALA A 298 -14.75 18.05 -9.71
C ALA A 298 -14.49 18.21 -8.22
N VAL A 299 -14.54 17.11 -7.47
CA VAL A 299 -14.23 17.11 -6.03
C VAL A 299 -12.75 17.41 -5.83
N THR A 300 -12.43 18.52 -5.14
CA THR A 300 -11.06 18.98 -4.87
C THR A 300 -10.59 18.61 -3.47
N GLN A 301 -11.50 18.41 -2.52
CA GLN A 301 -11.17 18.01 -1.15
C GLN A 301 -12.36 17.33 -0.49
N VAL A 302 -12.09 16.34 0.36
CA VAL A 302 -13.05 15.90 1.38
C VAL A 302 -12.45 16.04 2.77
N ALA A 303 -13.24 16.58 3.70
CA ALA A 303 -12.92 16.70 5.11
C ALA A 303 -14.02 16.07 5.96
N ALA A 304 -13.63 15.48 7.10
CA ALA A 304 -14.54 14.99 8.12
C ALA A 304 -14.52 15.93 9.35
N SER A 305 -15.64 16.02 10.05
CA SER A 305 -15.77 16.72 11.32
C SER A 305 -16.63 15.86 12.27
N PRO A 306 -16.05 15.28 13.34
CA PRO A 306 -14.62 15.30 13.68
C PRO A 306 -13.74 14.66 12.59
N GLY A 307 -12.50 15.14 12.47
CA GLY A 307 -11.55 14.71 11.44
C GLY A 307 -10.61 13.59 11.90
N THR A 308 -10.49 13.41 13.22
CA THR A 308 -9.78 12.34 13.92
C THR A 308 -10.48 12.09 15.26
N GLY A 309 -10.29 10.89 15.83
CA GLY A 309 -10.96 10.44 17.05
C GLY A 309 -11.33 8.95 16.97
N ASN A 310 -12.04 8.47 17.97
CA ASN A 310 -12.83 7.24 17.88
C ASN A 310 -14.30 7.63 18.09
N GLU A 311 -15.17 7.28 17.16
CA GLU A 311 -16.58 7.68 17.14
C GLU A 311 -17.45 6.45 17.40
N HIS A 312 -18.43 6.59 18.31
CA HIS A 312 -19.15 5.46 18.86
C HIS A 312 -20.66 5.59 18.60
N ALA A 313 -21.43 4.53 18.88
CA ALA A 313 -22.85 4.49 18.54
C ALA A 313 -23.66 5.67 19.12
N GLY A 314 -24.13 6.57 18.24
CA GLY A 314 -24.80 7.84 18.57
C GLY A 314 -24.01 9.08 18.17
N ASP A 315 -22.70 8.99 17.98
CA ASP A 315 -21.84 10.10 17.55
C ASP A 315 -22.09 10.50 16.08
N ALA A 316 -21.69 11.72 15.71
CA ALA A 316 -22.28 12.44 14.59
C ALA A 316 -21.25 13.03 13.62
N ILE A 317 -20.82 12.22 12.67
CA ILE A 317 -19.77 12.59 11.71
C ILE A 317 -20.37 13.37 10.54
N THR A 318 -19.82 14.56 10.31
CA THR A 318 -20.17 15.46 9.21
C THR A 318 -19.06 15.41 8.15
N LEU A 319 -19.43 15.13 6.90
CA LEU A 319 -18.51 14.95 5.77
C LEU A 319 -18.74 16.08 4.76
N THR A 320 -17.74 16.94 4.58
CA THR A 320 -17.79 18.07 3.63
C THR A 320 -17.02 17.72 2.38
N VAL A 321 -17.70 17.67 1.24
CA VAL A 321 -17.16 17.42 -0.10
C VAL A 321 -17.06 18.76 -0.82
N ALA A 322 -15.84 19.26 -1.00
CA ALA A 322 -15.55 20.51 -1.71
C ALA A 322 -15.28 20.27 -3.20
N PHE A 323 -15.61 21.25 -4.03
CA PHE A 323 -15.52 21.22 -5.48
C PHE A 323 -14.75 22.44 -6.02
N ASN A 324 -14.15 22.31 -7.20
CA ASN A 324 -13.49 23.42 -7.92
C ASN A 324 -14.45 24.56 -8.33
N LYS A 325 -15.77 24.32 -8.36
CA LYS A 325 -16.82 25.31 -8.69
C LYS A 325 -18.15 24.96 -8.03
N ALA A 326 -19.12 25.86 -8.09
CA ALA A 326 -20.43 25.66 -7.47
C ALA A 326 -21.27 24.55 -8.12
N VAL A 327 -21.92 23.72 -7.30
CA VAL A 327 -22.78 22.62 -7.72
C VAL A 327 -24.17 22.68 -7.06
N THR A 328 -25.20 22.53 -7.89
CA THR A 328 -26.60 22.33 -7.54
C THR A 328 -26.88 20.84 -7.32
N VAL A 329 -27.61 20.52 -6.26
CA VAL A 329 -28.06 19.16 -5.94
C VAL A 329 -29.55 19.02 -6.25
N THR A 330 -29.93 17.95 -6.94
CA THR A 330 -31.32 17.48 -7.04
C THR A 330 -31.46 16.13 -6.34
N GLY A 331 -32.63 15.85 -5.76
CA GLY A 331 -32.87 14.63 -4.98
C GLY A 331 -32.03 14.57 -3.70
N THR A 332 -31.79 13.35 -3.20
CA THR A 332 -31.08 13.10 -1.93
C THR A 332 -29.92 12.13 -2.17
N PRO A 333 -28.72 12.61 -2.55
CA PRO A 333 -27.55 11.77 -2.68
C PRO A 333 -27.03 11.30 -1.32
N THR A 334 -26.30 10.20 -1.28
CA THR A 334 -25.69 9.66 -0.05
C THR A 334 -24.29 9.11 -0.29
N LEU A 335 -23.39 9.24 0.68
CA LEU A 335 -22.07 8.61 0.66
C LEU A 335 -22.17 7.20 1.27
N SER A 336 -21.60 6.20 0.61
CA SER A 336 -21.36 4.87 1.20
C SER A 336 -20.10 4.93 2.06
N LEU A 337 -20.11 4.23 3.19
CA LEU A 337 -19.00 4.17 4.14
C LEU A 337 -18.52 2.71 4.32
N ASN A 338 -17.26 2.51 4.74
CA ASN A 338 -16.65 1.17 4.89
C ASN A 338 -17.16 0.40 6.14
N ASP A 339 -17.49 1.13 7.20
CA ASP A 339 -18.25 0.67 8.36
C ASP A 339 -19.60 0.01 7.98
N GLY A 340 -20.16 0.32 6.79
CA GLY A 340 -21.45 -0.15 6.28
C GLY A 340 -22.57 0.88 6.39
N GLY A 341 -22.34 1.98 7.09
CA GLY A 341 -23.22 3.11 7.26
C GLY A 341 -23.34 3.97 6.00
N LYS A 342 -24.14 5.04 6.08
CA LYS A 342 -24.40 5.96 4.97
C LYS A 342 -24.57 7.40 5.44
N ALA A 343 -23.67 8.29 5.00
CA ALA A 343 -23.86 9.72 5.24
C ALA A 343 -24.88 10.29 4.24
N SER A 344 -25.96 10.88 4.76
CA SER A 344 -27.02 11.47 3.95
C SER A 344 -26.72 12.94 3.65
N TYR A 345 -27.08 13.40 2.44
CA TYR A 345 -26.94 14.81 2.08
C TYR A 345 -27.74 15.74 3.00
N LEU A 346 -27.10 16.82 3.45
CA LEU A 346 -27.63 17.76 4.44
C LEU A 346 -27.82 19.17 3.85
N SER A 347 -26.80 19.73 3.19
CA SER A 347 -26.81 21.12 2.69
C SER A 347 -25.67 21.40 1.70
N GLY A 348 -25.70 22.58 1.06
CA GLY A 348 -24.59 23.07 0.21
C GLY A 348 -24.94 23.35 -1.26
N SER A 349 -26.10 22.87 -1.74
CA SER A 349 -26.56 23.10 -3.13
C SER A 349 -26.51 24.58 -3.53
N GLY A 350 -25.92 24.84 -4.69
CA GLY A 350 -25.65 26.19 -5.22
C GLY A 350 -24.29 26.76 -4.79
N THR A 351 -23.48 26.00 -4.05
CA THR A 351 -22.14 26.41 -3.59
C THR A 351 -21.08 25.38 -4.00
N SER A 352 -19.80 25.69 -3.79
CA SER A 352 -18.67 24.78 -4.05
C SER A 352 -18.39 23.78 -2.92
N ALA A 353 -19.28 23.63 -1.94
CA ALA A 353 -19.14 22.62 -0.89
C ALA A 353 -20.48 21.97 -0.57
N LEU A 354 -20.52 20.64 -0.55
CA LEU A 354 -21.69 19.85 -0.16
C LEU A 354 -21.43 19.13 1.16
N THR A 355 -22.33 19.32 2.11
CA THR A 355 -22.27 18.70 3.43
C THR A 355 -23.18 17.47 3.47
N PHE A 356 -22.62 16.36 3.92
CA PHE A 356 -23.30 15.11 4.24
C PHE A 356 -23.13 14.83 5.74
N ARG A 357 -24.05 14.06 6.34
CA ARG A 357 -23.97 13.69 7.76
C ARG A 357 -24.39 12.24 7.96
N THR A 358 -23.61 11.50 8.76
CA THR A 358 -24.00 10.21 9.32
C THR A 358 -24.19 10.35 10.84
N THR A 359 -24.77 9.33 11.45
CA THR A 359 -24.68 9.09 12.88
C THR A 359 -24.34 7.61 13.04
N VAL A 360 -23.27 7.29 13.77
CA VAL A 360 -22.78 5.92 13.94
C VAL A 360 -23.87 5.07 14.60
N ALA A 361 -24.20 3.93 14.00
CA ALA A 361 -25.15 2.98 14.54
C ALA A 361 -24.42 1.84 15.26
N SER A 362 -25.04 1.27 16.30
CA SER A 362 -24.55 0.06 17.00
C SER A 362 -24.65 -1.24 16.16
N THR A 363 -24.87 -1.10 14.85
CA THR A 363 -24.91 -2.16 13.83
C THR A 363 -23.91 -1.92 12.70
N ASP A 364 -23.18 -0.79 12.73
CA ASP A 364 -22.07 -0.56 11.82
C ASP A 364 -20.87 -1.45 12.22
N LYS A 365 -19.82 -1.49 11.42
CA LYS A 365 -18.60 -2.27 11.69
C LYS A 365 -17.53 -1.40 12.33
N ASP A 366 -16.83 -1.97 13.31
CA ASP A 366 -15.51 -1.50 13.76
C ASP A 366 -14.62 -1.22 12.55
N THR A 367 -14.01 -0.02 12.51
CA THR A 367 -12.94 0.28 11.56
C THR A 367 -11.90 1.24 12.11
N SER A 368 -10.63 0.87 11.93
CA SER A 368 -9.46 1.65 12.32
C SER A 368 -9.19 2.88 11.43
N ALA A 369 -9.96 3.05 10.34
CA ALA A 369 -10.05 4.30 9.57
C ALA A 369 -11.37 4.34 8.78
N LEU A 370 -12.25 5.29 9.09
CA LEU A 370 -13.45 5.55 8.30
C LEU A 370 -13.06 5.94 6.87
N ALA A 371 -13.76 5.40 5.88
CA ALA A 371 -13.57 5.74 4.47
C ALA A 371 -14.90 5.86 3.73
N ILE A 372 -15.01 6.87 2.87
CA ILE A 372 -16.06 6.96 1.86
C ILE A 372 -15.72 5.98 0.75
N THR A 373 -16.59 4.99 0.53
CA THR A 373 -16.42 3.93 -0.47
C THR A 373 -17.14 4.19 -1.79
N GLY A 374 -17.94 5.26 -1.86
CA GLY A 374 -18.58 5.71 -3.11
C GLY A 374 -19.70 6.72 -2.89
N VAL A 375 -20.16 7.36 -3.97
CA VAL A 375 -21.30 8.30 -3.95
C VAL A 375 -22.50 7.68 -4.65
N ASN A 376 -23.66 7.69 -3.98
CA ASN A 376 -24.90 7.13 -4.48
C ASN A 376 -25.82 8.26 -4.94
N LEU A 377 -26.36 8.15 -6.17
CA LEU A 377 -27.32 9.07 -6.76
C LEU A 377 -28.69 8.38 -6.98
N PRO A 378 -29.43 8.01 -5.93
CA PRO A 378 -30.67 7.25 -6.05
C PRO A 378 -31.80 8.06 -6.70
N SER A 379 -32.73 7.37 -7.36
CA SER A 379 -34.03 7.92 -7.80
C SER A 379 -33.97 9.21 -8.63
N GLY A 380 -32.94 9.38 -9.46
CA GLY A 380 -32.75 10.59 -10.28
C GLY A 380 -32.15 11.78 -9.54
N ALA A 381 -31.56 11.55 -8.36
CA ALA A 381 -30.69 12.53 -7.74
C ALA A 381 -29.51 12.89 -8.66
N SER A 382 -29.03 14.13 -8.60
CA SER A 382 -27.88 14.57 -9.39
C SER A 382 -27.11 15.67 -8.69
N ILE A 383 -25.80 15.75 -8.98
CA ILE A 383 -24.92 16.83 -8.56
C ILE A 383 -24.37 17.43 -9.85
N LYS A 384 -24.71 18.69 -10.13
CA LYS A 384 -24.48 19.36 -11.42
C LYS A 384 -24.14 20.83 -11.23
N ASP A 385 -23.44 21.48 -12.14
CA ASP A 385 -23.37 22.95 -12.14
C ASP A 385 -24.62 23.62 -12.72
N ALA A 386 -24.63 24.96 -12.72
CA ALA A 386 -25.71 25.78 -13.27
C ALA A 386 -25.91 25.60 -14.79
N SER A 387 -24.90 25.12 -15.52
CA SER A 387 -25.00 24.70 -16.93
C SER A 387 -25.55 23.27 -17.11
N GLY A 388 -25.78 22.54 -16.02
CA GLY A 388 -26.33 21.18 -16.03
C GLY A 388 -25.30 20.07 -16.24
N VAL A 389 -24.00 20.41 -16.27
CA VAL A 389 -22.88 19.47 -16.40
C VAL A 389 -22.76 18.68 -15.10
N ALA A 390 -22.71 17.35 -15.20
CA ALA A 390 -22.58 16.47 -14.02
C ALA A 390 -21.20 16.60 -13.39
N ALA A 391 -21.17 16.63 -12.06
CA ALA A 391 -19.91 16.68 -11.32
C ALA A 391 -19.16 15.34 -11.40
N ASN A 392 -17.84 15.39 -11.53
CA ASN A 392 -16.97 14.27 -11.26
C ASN A 392 -16.87 14.07 -9.74
N LEU A 393 -17.24 12.88 -9.29
CA LEU A 393 -17.36 12.50 -7.88
C LEU A 393 -16.30 11.48 -7.45
N SER A 394 -15.30 11.16 -8.29
CA SER A 394 -14.23 10.21 -7.96
C SER A 394 -13.47 10.60 -6.69
N GLY A 395 -13.04 11.87 -6.60
CA GLY A 395 -12.35 12.44 -5.44
C GLY A 395 -13.17 12.51 -4.15
N ALA A 396 -14.45 12.09 -4.17
CA ALA A 396 -15.22 11.90 -2.94
C ALA A 396 -14.80 10.63 -2.17
N VAL A 397 -14.18 9.65 -2.84
CA VAL A 397 -13.65 8.43 -2.24
C VAL A 397 -12.38 8.77 -1.47
N LYS A 398 -12.44 8.72 -0.14
CA LYS A 398 -11.33 9.10 0.75
C LYS A 398 -11.37 8.34 2.07
N THR A 399 -10.20 7.92 2.54
CA THR A 399 -9.97 7.38 3.89
C THR A 399 -9.52 8.51 4.83
N PHE A 400 -10.09 8.55 6.04
CA PHE A 400 -9.76 9.50 7.09
C PHE A 400 -8.83 8.84 8.11
N SER A 401 -7.54 8.77 7.78
CA SER A 401 -6.52 8.16 8.64
C SER A 401 -6.47 8.84 10.02
N GLY A 402 -6.89 8.11 11.05
CA GLY A 402 -7.00 8.62 12.43
C GLY A 402 -8.43 8.97 12.89
N LEU A 403 -9.45 8.79 12.05
CA LEU A 403 -10.86 8.77 12.45
C LEU A 403 -11.36 7.33 12.47
N GLN A 404 -11.55 6.79 13.67
CA GLN A 404 -11.94 5.41 13.93
C GLN A 404 -13.44 5.33 14.24
N ILE A 405 -14.06 4.18 13.94
CA ILE A 405 -15.43 3.87 14.34
C ILE A 405 -15.37 2.67 15.28
N ASP A 406 -15.85 2.83 16.52
CA ASP A 406 -16.13 1.71 17.42
C ASP A 406 -17.61 1.74 17.82
N PRO A 407 -18.48 1.01 17.10
CA PRO A 407 -19.92 1.02 17.34
C PRO A 407 -20.31 0.22 18.60
N ILE A 408 -19.36 -0.41 19.28
CA ILE A 408 -19.57 -1.16 20.52
C ILE A 408 -19.36 -0.20 21.69
N LEU A 409 -20.45 0.13 22.38
CA LEU A 409 -20.38 0.90 23.63
C LEU A 409 -20.17 -0.03 24.83
N PRO A 410 -19.32 0.34 25.81
CA PRO A 410 -19.23 -0.40 27.07
C PRO A 410 -20.59 -0.45 27.76
N ALA A 411 -21.06 -1.65 28.08
CA ALA A 411 -22.39 -1.90 28.60
C ALA A 411 -22.38 -3.07 29.60
N VAL A 412 -23.17 -2.96 30.66
CA VAL A 412 -23.36 -4.06 31.60
C VAL A 412 -24.10 -5.20 30.87
N THR A 413 -23.47 -6.36 30.77
CA THR A 413 -24.04 -7.59 30.18
C THR A 413 -24.67 -8.48 31.25
N GLN A 414 -24.16 -8.42 32.48
CA GLN A 414 -24.69 -9.18 33.61
C GLN A 414 -24.46 -8.50 34.95
N ALA A 415 -25.33 -8.76 35.91
CA ALA A 415 -25.05 -8.57 37.34
C ALA A 415 -25.17 -9.92 38.07
N THR A 416 -24.24 -10.21 38.97
CA THR A 416 -24.20 -11.42 39.80
C THR A 416 -23.94 -11.06 41.27
N ALA A 417 -24.23 -12.01 42.17
CA ALA A 417 -24.03 -11.85 43.61
C ALA A 417 -23.29 -13.08 44.16
N SER A 418 -22.47 -12.88 45.19
CA SER A 418 -21.77 -13.91 45.94
C SER A 418 -21.79 -13.56 47.45
N PRO A 419 -22.54 -14.30 48.28
CA PRO A 419 -23.43 -15.41 47.93
C PRO A 419 -24.52 -15.03 46.93
N GLY A 420 -24.85 -15.93 46.01
CA GLY A 420 -25.88 -15.71 44.97
C GLY A 420 -27.29 -16.13 45.39
N THR A 421 -27.38 -16.90 46.47
CA THR A 421 -28.61 -17.47 47.04
C THR A 421 -28.40 -17.72 48.53
N GLY A 422 -29.42 -17.52 49.36
CA GLY A 422 -29.34 -17.73 50.80
C GLY A 422 -30.14 -16.68 51.58
N THR A 423 -29.88 -16.61 52.89
CA THR A 423 -30.40 -15.55 53.77
C THR A 423 -29.23 -14.98 54.55
N GLU A 424 -28.84 -13.76 54.21
CA GLU A 424 -27.70 -13.05 54.81
C GLU A 424 -28.19 -12.22 56.01
N HIS A 425 -27.48 -12.32 57.13
CA HIS A 425 -27.83 -11.72 58.41
C HIS A 425 -26.90 -10.55 58.75
N VAL A 426 -27.21 -9.79 59.80
CA VAL A 426 -26.39 -8.65 60.25
C VAL A 426 -24.95 -9.09 60.55
N GLY A 427 -23.99 -8.52 59.81
CA GLY A 427 -22.57 -8.89 59.81
C GLY A 427 -22.10 -9.63 58.56
N ASP A 428 -23.00 -10.32 57.86
CA ASP A 428 -22.67 -11.05 56.63
C ASP A 428 -22.37 -10.09 55.47
N THR A 429 -21.63 -10.57 54.46
CA THR A 429 -21.05 -9.72 53.42
C THR A 429 -21.29 -10.29 52.02
N VAL A 430 -22.07 -9.56 51.22
CA VAL A 430 -22.34 -9.87 49.82
C VAL A 430 -21.40 -9.09 48.92
N THR A 431 -20.73 -9.77 48.00
CA THR A 431 -20.04 -9.15 46.86
C THR A 431 -20.95 -9.20 45.63
N LEU A 432 -21.20 -8.04 45.01
CA LEU A 432 -21.99 -7.88 43.80
C LEU A 432 -21.04 -7.57 42.64
N THR A 433 -21.12 -8.31 41.54
CA THR A 433 -20.24 -8.12 40.37
C THR A 433 -21.07 -7.67 39.18
N LEU A 434 -20.69 -6.54 38.58
CA LEU A 434 -21.19 -6.10 37.27
C LEU A 434 -20.20 -6.59 36.20
N GLY A 435 -20.67 -7.46 35.32
CA GLY A 435 -19.96 -7.90 34.12
C GLY A 435 -20.33 -7.04 32.93
N PHE A 436 -19.34 -6.72 32.10
CA PHE A 436 -19.44 -5.88 30.91
C PHE A 436 -19.13 -6.70 29.64
N ASN A 437 -19.45 -6.15 28.47
CA ASN A 437 -19.03 -6.68 27.16
C ASN A 437 -17.51 -6.55 26.93
N GLU A 438 -16.88 -5.56 27.56
CA GLU A 438 -15.47 -5.17 27.36
C GLU A 438 -14.83 -4.69 28.68
N ALA A 439 -13.56 -4.27 28.64
CA ALA A 439 -12.83 -3.82 29.81
C ALA A 439 -13.12 -2.34 30.15
N VAL A 440 -13.52 -2.07 31.41
CA VAL A 440 -13.86 -0.72 31.86
C VAL A 440 -12.93 -0.22 32.97
N ALA A 441 -12.42 1.00 32.80
CA ALA A 441 -11.73 1.79 33.81
C ALA A 441 -12.71 2.49 34.77
N VAL A 442 -12.33 2.63 36.03
CA VAL A 442 -13.11 3.32 37.07
C VAL A 442 -12.32 4.50 37.62
N SER A 443 -12.95 5.67 37.64
CA SER A 443 -12.48 6.85 38.36
C SER A 443 -13.42 7.19 39.51
N GLY A 444 -12.87 7.67 40.63
CA GLY A 444 -13.61 7.90 41.87
C GLY A 444 -14.13 6.60 42.50
N THR A 445 -15.23 6.71 43.26
CA THR A 445 -15.81 5.59 44.01
C THR A 445 -17.29 5.43 43.68
N PRO A 446 -17.65 4.68 42.60
CA PRO A 446 -19.05 4.40 42.29
C PRO A 446 -19.68 3.48 43.34
N THR A 447 -21.00 3.49 43.44
CA THR A 447 -21.76 2.64 44.38
C THR A 447 -23.04 2.08 43.76
N LEU A 448 -23.59 1.00 44.32
CA LEU A 448 -24.89 0.45 43.93
C LEU A 448 -25.92 0.75 45.02
N SER A 449 -27.04 1.35 44.63
CA SER A 449 -28.23 1.48 45.47
C SER A 449 -28.97 0.14 45.53
N LEU A 450 -29.39 -0.28 46.71
CA LEU A 450 -30.04 -1.58 46.95
C LEU A 450 -31.46 -1.41 47.51
N ASN A 451 -32.37 -2.33 47.19
CA ASN A 451 -33.78 -2.26 47.60
C ASN A 451 -34.03 -2.42 49.12
N ASN A 452 -33.02 -2.86 49.88
CA ASN A 452 -33.02 -2.87 51.35
C ASN A 452 -32.61 -1.51 51.96
N GLY A 453 -32.39 -0.47 51.16
CA GLY A 453 -31.90 0.84 51.62
C GLY A 453 -30.39 0.89 51.87
N ALA A 454 -29.66 -0.18 51.55
CA ALA A 454 -28.20 -0.23 51.66
C ALA A 454 -27.52 0.34 50.40
N THR A 455 -26.22 0.62 50.52
CA THR A 455 -25.37 1.09 49.41
C THR A 455 -24.11 0.23 49.33
N ALA A 456 -23.96 -0.57 48.27
CA ALA A 456 -22.74 -1.35 48.05
C ALA A 456 -21.62 -0.47 47.48
N THR A 457 -20.43 -0.54 48.06
CA THR A 457 -19.27 0.28 47.66
C THR A 457 -18.39 -0.48 46.67
N TYR A 458 -17.82 0.22 45.68
CA TYR A 458 -16.84 -0.35 44.76
C TYR A 458 -15.58 -0.83 45.50
N VAL A 459 -15.07 -2.02 45.16
CA VAL A 459 -13.90 -2.66 45.80
C VAL A 459 -12.80 -3.12 44.83
N GLY A 460 -13.01 -3.06 43.51
CA GLY A 460 -11.99 -3.39 42.51
C GLY A 460 -12.54 -3.95 41.19
N GLY A 461 -11.69 -3.98 40.16
CA GLY A 461 -12.05 -4.48 38.82
C GLY A 461 -11.73 -3.54 37.65
N SER A 462 -11.37 -2.29 37.93
CA SER A 462 -10.95 -1.31 36.90
C SER A 462 -9.87 -1.87 35.97
N GLY A 463 -10.04 -1.68 34.66
CA GLY A 463 -9.18 -2.26 33.62
C GLY A 463 -9.58 -3.68 33.22
N THR A 464 -10.73 -4.18 33.69
CA THR A 464 -11.27 -5.50 33.34
C THR A 464 -12.77 -5.39 33.02
N SER A 465 -13.35 -6.46 32.48
CA SER A 465 -14.80 -6.55 32.20
C SER A 465 -15.65 -6.93 33.42
N ALA A 466 -15.10 -6.89 34.64
CA ALA A 466 -15.82 -7.27 35.87
C ALA A 466 -15.55 -6.31 37.04
N LEU A 467 -16.52 -5.43 37.33
CA LEU A 467 -16.44 -4.50 38.47
C LEU A 467 -17.12 -5.09 39.71
N ASN A 468 -16.39 -5.15 40.81
CA ASN A 468 -16.86 -5.71 42.08
C ASN A 468 -17.24 -4.60 43.06
N PHE A 469 -18.39 -4.80 43.69
CA PHE A 469 -18.95 -3.96 44.74
C PHE A 469 -19.25 -4.81 45.97
N ARG A 470 -19.26 -4.25 47.17
CA ARG A 470 -19.45 -4.99 48.41
C ARG A 470 -20.44 -4.29 49.34
N ILE A 471 -21.28 -5.07 49.99
CA ILE A 471 -22.12 -4.63 51.11
C ILE A 471 -21.97 -5.59 52.28
N THR A 472 -21.81 -5.04 53.48
CA THR A 472 -21.97 -5.77 54.74
C THR A 472 -23.35 -5.43 55.32
N VAL A 473 -24.11 -6.42 55.74
CA VAL A 473 -25.48 -6.23 56.24
C VAL A 473 -25.45 -5.55 57.61
N ALA A 474 -26.08 -4.38 57.74
CA ALA A 474 -26.27 -3.69 59.00
C ALA A 474 -27.72 -3.85 59.51
N SER A 475 -27.90 -3.75 60.82
CA SER A 475 -29.23 -3.77 61.46
C SER A 475 -30.15 -2.61 61.08
N THR A 476 -29.61 -1.58 60.43
CA THR A 476 -30.32 -0.42 59.87
C THR A 476 -30.92 -0.66 58.49
N HIS A 477 -30.56 -1.75 57.79
CA HIS A 477 -31.14 -2.07 56.48
C HIS A 477 -32.53 -2.71 56.64
N THR A 478 -33.37 -2.60 55.61
CA THR A 478 -34.69 -3.25 55.56
C THR A 478 -34.55 -4.73 55.22
N SER A 479 -35.23 -5.62 55.94
CA SER A 479 -35.26 -7.04 55.58
C SER A 479 -35.98 -7.24 54.23
N THR A 480 -35.44 -8.06 53.33
CA THR A 480 -36.02 -8.30 52.00
C THR A 480 -35.95 -9.76 51.58
N SER A 481 -37.00 -10.26 50.93
CA SER A 481 -37.09 -11.62 50.38
C SER A 481 -36.41 -11.79 49.02
N ALA A 482 -35.95 -10.70 48.41
CA ALA A 482 -35.07 -10.72 47.24
C ALA A 482 -34.25 -9.42 47.23
N LEU A 483 -32.93 -9.52 47.35
CA LEU A 483 -32.04 -8.38 47.17
C LEU A 483 -32.08 -7.91 45.72
N ALA A 484 -32.15 -6.60 45.48
CA ALA A 484 -32.08 -6.04 44.14
C ALA A 484 -31.19 -4.79 44.10
N ILE A 485 -30.41 -4.67 43.03
CA ILE A 485 -29.77 -3.41 42.64
C ILE A 485 -30.86 -2.53 42.03
N THR A 486 -31.08 -1.35 42.60
CA THR A 486 -32.09 -0.37 42.16
C THR A 486 -31.50 0.79 41.35
N GLY A 487 -30.18 0.94 41.34
CA GLY A 487 -29.46 1.90 40.50
C GLY A 487 -27.96 1.91 40.76
N VAL A 488 -27.19 2.52 39.86
CA VAL A 488 -25.76 2.78 40.04
C VAL A 488 -25.56 4.28 40.25
N ASN A 489 -24.80 4.65 41.28
CA ASN A 489 -24.53 6.03 41.63
C ASN A 489 -23.08 6.40 41.27
N LEU A 490 -22.90 7.57 40.67
CA LEU A 490 -21.61 8.13 40.26
C LEU A 490 -21.33 9.44 41.02
N PRO A 491 -21.05 9.38 42.35
CA PRO A 491 -20.88 10.58 43.18
C PRO A 491 -19.58 11.31 42.86
N ASN A 492 -19.55 12.63 43.10
CA ASN A 492 -18.34 13.46 43.08
C ASN A 492 -17.49 13.39 41.79
N GLY A 493 -18.13 13.16 40.64
CA GLY A 493 -17.41 13.01 39.36
C GLY A 493 -16.81 11.62 39.12
N ALA A 494 -17.18 10.61 39.92
CA ALA A 494 -16.87 9.22 39.62
C ALA A 494 -17.41 8.83 38.24
N SER A 495 -16.72 7.91 37.56
CA SER A 495 -17.12 7.44 36.24
C SER A 495 -16.66 6.00 35.99
N ILE A 496 -17.42 5.31 35.15
CA ILE A 496 -17.10 3.99 34.60
C ILE A 496 -17.04 4.18 33.09
N LYS A 497 -15.88 3.93 32.50
CA LYS A 497 -15.57 4.21 31.09
C LYS A 497 -14.74 3.10 30.46
N ASP A 498 -14.74 2.97 29.14
CA ASP A 498 -13.74 2.16 28.42
C ASP A 498 -12.35 2.84 28.40
N ALA A 499 -11.43 2.34 27.57
CA ALA A 499 -10.11 2.93 27.34
C ALA A 499 -10.09 4.17 26.43
N GLY A 500 -11.08 4.35 25.55
CA GLY A 500 -11.28 5.58 24.76
C GLY A 500 -11.88 6.73 25.59
N GLY A 501 -12.48 6.40 26.72
CA GLY A 501 -13.11 7.31 27.66
C GLY A 501 -14.63 7.44 27.51
N VAL A 502 -15.33 6.57 26.78
CA VAL A 502 -16.80 6.64 26.66
C VAL A 502 -17.46 6.12 27.93
N ALA A 503 -18.58 6.74 28.35
CA ALA A 503 -19.27 6.35 29.57
C ALA A 503 -20.09 5.07 29.38
N ALA A 504 -19.93 4.10 30.28
CA ALA A 504 -20.61 2.82 30.15
C ALA A 504 -22.14 2.91 30.34
N ASN A 505 -22.88 2.11 29.58
CA ASN A 505 -24.32 1.90 29.76
C ASN A 505 -24.58 0.97 30.96
N LEU A 506 -25.00 1.58 32.07
CA LEU A 506 -25.23 0.91 33.35
C LEU A 506 -26.66 0.38 33.53
N ALA A 507 -27.55 0.51 32.53
CA ALA A 507 -28.98 0.22 32.69
C ALA A 507 -29.26 -1.23 33.16
N ALA A 508 -28.54 -2.21 32.62
CA ALA A 508 -28.68 -3.63 32.96
C ALA A 508 -28.04 -4.03 34.31
N ALA A 509 -27.43 -3.09 35.04
CA ALA A 509 -27.04 -3.33 36.43
C ALA A 509 -28.25 -3.48 37.37
N VAL A 510 -29.40 -2.90 37.01
CA VAL A 510 -30.65 -3.01 37.77
C VAL A 510 -31.19 -4.43 37.65
N LYS A 511 -31.01 -5.22 38.72
CA LYS A 511 -31.33 -6.66 38.74
C LYS A 511 -31.79 -7.11 40.12
N THR A 512 -32.80 -7.98 40.14
CA THR A 512 -33.26 -8.69 41.34
C THR A 512 -32.63 -10.08 41.42
N PHE A 513 -32.09 -10.43 42.59
CA PHE A 513 -31.51 -11.73 42.92
C PHE A 513 -32.55 -12.55 43.70
N SER A 514 -33.51 -13.15 42.99
CA SER A 514 -34.71 -13.79 43.59
C SER A 514 -34.45 -14.96 44.56
N GLY A 515 -33.22 -15.46 44.66
CA GLY A 515 -32.81 -16.48 45.63
C GLY A 515 -32.02 -15.95 46.84
N LEU A 516 -31.72 -14.65 46.89
CA LEU A 516 -30.87 -14.02 47.91
C LEU A 516 -31.69 -13.09 48.81
N GLN A 517 -31.79 -13.41 50.08
CA GLN A 517 -32.59 -12.70 51.07
C GLN A 517 -31.69 -11.95 52.06
N ILE A 518 -32.19 -10.86 52.65
CA ILE A 518 -31.52 -10.14 53.73
C ILE A 518 -32.42 -10.14 54.97
N ALA A 519 -31.89 -10.60 56.12
CA ALA A 519 -32.57 -10.61 57.41
C ALA A 519 -31.87 -9.65 58.39
N THR A 520 -32.57 -8.60 58.83
CA THR A 520 -32.02 -7.54 59.70
C THR A 520 -32.65 -7.50 61.08
N SER A 521 -33.83 -8.11 61.25
CA SER A 521 -34.30 -8.51 62.56
C SER A 521 -33.56 -9.76 63.03
N SER A 522 -33.15 -9.77 64.31
CA SER A 522 -32.93 -11.03 65.00
C SER A 522 -34.30 -11.67 65.25
N ALA A 523 -34.79 -12.41 64.25
CA ALA A 523 -35.83 -13.40 64.46
C ALA A 523 -35.22 -14.51 65.33
N ALA A 524 -35.33 -14.34 66.66
CA ALA A 524 -34.72 -15.24 67.62
C ALA A 524 -35.11 -16.70 67.29
N PRO A 525 -34.14 -17.64 67.20
CA PRO A 525 -34.41 -18.98 66.70
C PRO A 525 -35.45 -19.67 67.55
N THR A 526 -36.51 -20.17 66.93
CA THR A 526 -37.66 -20.78 67.61
C THR A 526 -37.28 -22.15 68.19
N THR A 527 -36.72 -22.10 69.40
CA THR A 527 -36.80 -23.12 70.45
C THR A 527 -36.44 -24.56 70.03
N PRO A 528 -35.13 -24.90 69.96
CA PRO A 528 -34.70 -26.29 70.03
C PRO A 528 -35.07 -26.87 71.40
N THR A 529 -35.85 -27.96 71.43
CA THR A 529 -36.32 -28.56 72.68
C THR A 529 -35.27 -29.46 73.34
N THR A 530 -34.61 -28.93 74.38
CA THR A 530 -34.09 -29.64 75.57
C THR A 530 -32.95 -30.67 75.37
N PRO A 531 -31.87 -30.62 76.18
CA PRO A 531 -30.62 -31.34 75.89
C PRO A 531 -30.45 -32.68 76.63
N THR A 532 -29.44 -33.44 76.21
CA THR A 532 -28.71 -34.41 77.04
C THR A 532 -27.22 -34.03 77.14
N THR A 533 -26.61 -34.33 78.29
CA THR A 533 -25.38 -33.71 78.83
C THR A 533 -24.05 -34.42 78.41
N PRO A 534 -22.85 -33.93 78.79
CA PRO A 534 -21.72 -33.87 77.85
C PRO A 534 -20.52 -34.77 78.19
N THR A 535 -19.50 -34.73 77.32
CA THR A 535 -18.10 -35.09 77.65
C THR A 535 -17.14 -33.93 77.42
N VAL A 536 -16.13 -33.84 78.29
CA VAL A 536 -15.21 -32.70 78.49
C VAL A 536 -13.95 -32.84 77.60
N PRO A 537 -13.27 -31.74 77.18
CA PRO A 537 -12.45 -31.74 75.96
C PRO A 537 -10.95 -32.01 76.19
N THR A 538 -10.22 -32.24 75.09
CA THR A 538 -8.75 -32.31 75.05
C THR A 538 -8.16 -31.41 73.97
N THR A 539 -7.39 -30.42 74.42
CA THR A 539 -6.15 -29.86 73.80
C THR A 539 -6.17 -29.38 72.32
N PRO A 540 -5.74 -28.13 72.02
CA PRO A 540 -5.72 -27.61 70.66
C PRO A 540 -4.63 -28.24 69.78
N THR A 541 -4.97 -28.52 68.52
CA THR A 541 -3.99 -28.85 67.47
C THR A 541 -3.36 -27.58 66.88
N ILE A 542 -2.04 -27.64 66.70
CA ILE A 542 -1.22 -26.61 66.02
C ILE A 542 -1.62 -26.53 64.52
N PRO A 543 -1.53 -25.35 63.85
CA PRO A 543 -1.98 -25.21 62.47
C PRO A 543 -1.26 -26.14 61.49
N THR A 544 -2.03 -26.97 60.77
CA THR A 544 -1.49 -27.87 59.74
C THR A 544 -1.46 -27.19 58.37
N THR A 545 -0.24 -26.90 57.92
CA THR A 545 0.16 -26.80 56.51
C THR A 545 -0.35 -25.57 55.72
N PRO A 546 0.52 -24.84 54.98
CA PRO A 546 0.07 -23.90 53.96
C PRO A 546 -0.75 -24.62 52.89
N THR A 547 -1.84 -24.02 52.42
CA THR A 547 -2.52 -24.48 51.19
C THR A 547 -1.58 -24.31 50.01
N THR A 548 -1.14 -25.43 49.41
CA THR A 548 -0.43 -25.42 48.13
C THR A 548 -1.26 -24.67 47.08
N PRO A 549 -0.67 -23.76 46.29
CA PRO A 549 -1.42 -23.10 45.22
C PRO A 549 -1.98 -24.15 44.26
N SER A 550 -3.29 -24.10 44.02
CA SER A 550 -3.92 -24.92 42.99
C SER A 550 -3.71 -24.26 41.65
N VAL A 551 -2.68 -24.70 40.91
CA VAL A 551 -2.47 -24.30 39.52
C VAL A 551 -3.72 -24.63 38.72
N ILE A 552 -4.32 -23.62 38.10
CA ILE A 552 -5.55 -23.74 37.31
C ILE A 552 -5.15 -24.00 35.86
N ALA A 553 -5.85 -24.93 35.19
CA ALA A 553 -5.57 -25.22 33.78
C ALA A 553 -5.85 -23.97 32.91
N PRO A 554 -4.93 -23.58 32.00
CA PRO A 554 -5.11 -22.40 31.17
C PRO A 554 -6.28 -22.59 30.20
N VAL A 555 -6.97 -21.51 29.85
CA VAL A 555 -8.06 -21.54 28.86
C VAL A 555 -7.45 -21.44 27.48
N LEU A 556 -7.63 -22.49 26.67
CA LEU A 556 -7.23 -22.52 25.26
C LEU A 556 -8.47 -22.31 24.37
N THR A 557 -8.50 -21.18 23.67
CA THR A 557 -9.60 -20.79 22.78
C THR A 557 -9.17 -20.90 21.33
N ILE A 558 -10.07 -21.40 20.48
CA ILE A 558 -9.91 -21.43 19.03
C ILE A 558 -11.21 -20.88 18.43
N ALA A 559 -11.08 -19.82 17.62
CA ALA A 559 -12.21 -19.18 16.93
C ALA A 559 -12.90 -20.18 15.98
N ASP A 560 -12.21 -20.63 14.95
CA ASP A 560 -12.71 -21.58 13.96
C ASP A 560 -11.99 -22.93 14.04
N LYS A 561 -12.78 -24.01 14.15
CA LYS A 561 -12.27 -25.40 14.26
C LYS A 561 -12.13 -26.08 12.89
N THR A 562 -12.49 -25.38 11.83
CA THR A 562 -12.40 -25.82 10.43
C THR A 562 -11.93 -24.66 9.58
N LEU A 563 -10.75 -24.81 8.97
CA LEU A 563 -10.08 -23.79 8.16
C LEU A 563 -9.76 -24.39 6.78
N ASP A 564 -9.75 -23.54 5.75
CA ASP A 564 -9.35 -23.96 4.40
C ASP A 564 -8.23 -23.05 3.91
N VAL A 565 -7.17 -23.65 3.35
CA VAL A 565 -6.09 -22.91 2.67
C VAL A 565 -6.53 -22.59 1.23
N SER A 566 -6.31 -21.34 0.81
CA SER A 566 -6.67 -20.85 -0.52
C SER A 566 -5.50 -20.97 -1.52
N GLY A 567 -5.73 -21.65 -2.64
CA GLY A 567 -4.73 -21.84 -3.70
C GLY A 567 -3.65 -22.88 -3.38
N LEU A 568 -2.78 -23.17 -4.35
CA LEU A 568 -1.75 -24.23 -4.29
C LEU A 568 -0.55 -23.82 -3.41
N GLY A 569 -0.76 -23.80 -2.10
CA GLY A 569 0.19 -23.40 -1.08
C GLY A 569 -0.04 -21.96 -0.57
N GLY A 570 -1.25 -21.67 -0.10
CA GLY A 570 -1.60 -20.39 0.53
C GLY A 570 -1.36 -20.34 2.04
N THR A 571 -1.89 -19.30 2.69
CA THR A 571 -1.86 -19.08 4.14
C THR A 571 -3.26 -19.07 4.76
N VAL A 572 -3.34 -19.32 6.08
CA VAL A 572 -4.54 -19.12 6.90
C VAL A 572 -4.15 -18.78 8.35
N ASP A 573 -4.91 -17.92 9.02
CA ASP A 573 -4.73 -17.65 10.46
C ASP A 573 -5.42 -18.75 11.28
N LEU A 574 -4.74 -19.27 12.31
CA LEU A 574 -5.27 -20.36 13.14
C LEU A 574 -6.26 -19.89 14.21
N GLY A 575 -6.41 -18.59 14.46
CA GLY A 575 -7.44 -18.04 15.37
C GLY A 575 -7.34 -18.52 16.82
N VAL A 576 -6.12 -18.82 17.28
CA VAL A 576 -5.85 -19.40 18.62
C VAL A 576 -5.50 -18.30 19.62
N LYS A 577 -6.02 -18.41 20.85
CA LYS A 577 -5.58 -17.62 22.01
C LYS A 577 -5.48 -18.49 23.27
N VAL A 578 -4.64 -18.09 24.21
CA VAL A 578 -4.48 -18.79 25.50
C VAL A 578 -4.46 -17.79 26.66
N THR A 579 -5.17 -18.10 27.74
CA THR A 579 -5.14 -17.27 28.96
C THR A 579 -4.90 -18.13 30.20
N THR A 580 -4.27 -17.53 31.21
CA THR A 580 -4.08 -18.11 32.55
C THR A 580 -4.71 -17.20 33.60
N THR A 581 -5.18 -17.80 34.70
CA THR A 581 -5.67 -17.07 35.88
C THR A 581 -4.56 -16.74 36.88
N ASP A 582 -3.38 -17.38 36.78
CA ASP A 582 -2.18 -16.98 37.52
C ASP A 582 -1.12 -16.44 36.54
N PRO A 583 -0.72 -15.16 36.64
CA PRO A 583 0.25 -14.55 35.73
C PRO A 583 1.70 -15.00 35.98
N ASN A 584 1.98 -15.77 37.05
CA ASN A 584 3.30 -16.31 37.32
C ASN A 584 3.55 -17.66 36.60
N ASP A 585 2.50 -18.32 36.11
CA ASP A 585 2.61 -19.61 35.44
C ASP A 585 3.34 -19.51 34.09
N LEU A 586 4.32 -20.39 33.87
CA LEU A 586 4.95 -20.57 32.56
C LEU A 586 4.00 -21.35 31.64
N VAL A 587 3.15 -20.62 30.92
CA VAL A 587 2.21 -21.19 29.94
C VAL A 587 2.92 -21.53 28.63
N THR A 588 2.78 -22.79 28.22
CA THR A 588 3.23 -23.30 26.91
C THR A 588 2.07 -23.93 26.15
N VAL A 589 2.06 -23.79 24.83
CA VAL A 589 1.08 -24.43 23.95
C VAL A 589 1.79 -25.39 23.02
N LYS A 590 1.46 -26.68 23.12
CA LYS A 590 1.97 -27.71 22.22
C LYS A 590 1.03 -27.88 21.04
N VAL A 591 1.58 -27.87 19.83
CA VAL A 591 0.89 -28.20 18.58
C VAL A 591 1.43 -29.51 18.01
N THR A 592 0.55 -30.42 17.63
CA THR A 592 0.87 -31.68 16.93
C THR A 592 -0.08 -31.87 15.74
N GLY A 593 0.25 -32.81 14.86
CA GLY A 593 -0.55 -33.11 13.65
C GLY A 593 -0.14 -32.36 12.39
N LEU A 594 0.70 -31.32 12.51
CA LEU A 594 1.21 -30.54 11.37
C LEU A 594 1.93 -31.43 10.33
N PRO A 595 1.46 -31.46 9.07
CA PRO A 595 2.13 -32.16 7.98
C PRO A 595 3.49 -31.59 7.61
N ARG A 596 4.31 -32.44 6.97
CA ARG A 596 5.68 -32.12 6.51
C ARG A 596 5.80 -31.07 5.40
N TYR A 597 4.68 -30.55 4.91
CA TYR A 597 4.60 -29.51 3.87
C TYR A 597 3.96 -28.22 4.38
N GLU A 598 3.56 -28.17 5.66
CA GLU A 598 3.02 -26.99 6.32
C GLU A 598 4.01 -26.44 7.35
N THR A 599 3.93 -25.13 7.60
CA THR A 599 4.72 -24.42 8.61
C THR A 599 3.82 -23.42 9.35
N ILE A 600 4.07 -23.22 10.64
CA ILE A 600 3.38 -22.21 11.45
C ILE A 600 4.35 -21.08 11.74
N THR A 601 3.94 -19.83 11.55
CA THR A 601 4.71 -18.63 11.86
C THR A 601 3.95 -17.78 12.88
N ASP A 602 4.61 -17.35 13.95
CA ASP A 602 4.03 -16.38 14.90
C ASP A 602 4.24 -14.93 14.45
N LYS A 603 3.42 -14.01 14.97
CA LYS A 603 3.47 -12.59 14.64
C LYS A 603 4.25 -11.75 15.66
N LEU A 604 4.93 -12.38 16.63
CA LEU A 604 5.69 -11.71 17.68
C LEU A 604 7.12 -11.42 17.22
N ASP A 605 7.81 -12.42 16.67
CA ASP A 605 9.16 -12.29 16.10
C ASP A 605 9.28 -12.81 14.64
N GLY A 606 8.16 -13.26 14.05
CA GLY A 606 8.12 -13.77 12.67
C GLY A 606 8.69 -15.18 12.51
N LYS A 607 8.94 -15.89 13.61
CA LYS A 607 9.63 -17.19 13.60
C LYS A 607 8.76 -18.31 13.08
N THR A 608 9.33 -19.06 12.13
CA THR A 608 8.69 -20.21 11.49
C THR A 608 9.03 -21.51 12.20
N PHE A 609 8.01 -22.33 12.43
CA PHE A 609 8.05 -23.63 13.09
C PHE A 609 7.58 -24.73 12.14
N SER A 610 8.21 -25.90 12.21
CA SER A 610 7.86 -27.07 11.40
C SER A 610 8.09 -28.37 12.16
N GLY A 611 7.48 -29.45 11.68
CA GLY A 611 7.63 -30.80 12.25
C GLY A 611 6.52 -31.21 13.22
N LYS A 612 6.62 -32.45 13.72
CA LYS A 612 5.49 -33.19 14.33
C LYS A 612 5.10 -32.77 15.75
N ASN A 613 5.97 -32.02 16.44
CA ASN A 613 5.75 -31.53 17.79
C ASN A 613 6.36 -30.12 17.86
N ILE A 614 5.50 -29.10 17.87
CA ILE A 614 5.89 -27.71 18.06
C ILE A 614 5.47 -27.31 19.48
N THR A 615 6.29 -26.51 20.17
CA THR A 615 5.96 -25.93 21.47
C THR A 615 6.17 -24.43 21.40
N LEU A 616 5.11 -23.67 21.67
CA LEU A 616 5.07 -22.21 21.63
C LEU A 616 4.91 -21.64 23.04
N THR A 617 5.37 -20.41 23.26
CA THR A 617 5.02 -19.63 24.46
C THR A 617 3.64 -18.99 24.29
N ALA A 618 2.96 -18.63 25.39
CA ALA A 618 1.69 -17.90 25.32
C ALA A 618 1.77 -16.63 24.45
N ALA A 619 2.79 -15.79 24.66
CA ALA A 619 2.98 -14.54 23.90
C ALA A 619 3.03 -14.75 22.38
N GLN A 620 3.64 -15.84 21.90
CA GLN A 620 3.66 -16.18 20.48
C GLN A 620 2.28 -16.61 19.97
N VAL A 621 1.53 -17.40 20.75
CA VAL A 621 0.15 -17.78 20.41
C VAL A 621 -0.75 -16.54 20.37
N ASP A 622 -0.70 -15.69 21.39
CA ASP A 622 -1.61 -14.55 21.51
C ASP A 622 -1.31 -13.41 20.52
N SER A 623 -0.07 -13.34 19.99
CA SER A 623 0.27 -12.49 18.84
C SER A 623 -0.51 -12.87 17.57
N GLY A 624 -0.98 -14.12 17.48
CA GLY A 624 -1.58 -14.72 16.30
C GLY A 624 -0.62 -15.66 15.58
N LEU A 625 -1.16 -16.74 15.00
CA LEU A 625 -0.39 -17.80 14.36
C LEU A 625 -0.88 -18.00 12.92
N THR A 626 -0.01 -17.74 11.95
CA THR A 626 -0.30 -17.96 10.53
C THR A 626 0.26 -19.33 10.12
N LEU A 627 -0.59 -20.19 9.58
CA LEU A 627 -0.18 -21.41 8.89
C LEU A 627 0.06 -21.10 7.41
N GLN A 628 1.18 -21.59 6.87
CA GLN A 628 1.54 -21.56 5.45
C GLN A 628 1.64 -23.00 4.96
N SER A 629 0.92 -23.33 3.88
CA SER A 629 1.10 -24.60 3.18
C SER A 629 2.05 -24.46 1.99
N ASN A 630 2.75 -25.55 1.68
CA ASN A 630 3.49 -25.76 0.44
C ASN A 630 2.94 -26.96 -0.36
N TYR A 631 1.67 -27.35 -0.13
CA TYR A 631 1.05 -28.45 -0.85
C TYR A 631 0.77 -28.08 -2.31
N ARG A 632 1.30 -28.90 -3.22
CA ARG A 632 1.17 -28.72 -4.69
C ARG A 632 0.49 -29.91 -5.38
N GLY A 633 -0.21 -30.75 -4.62
CA GLY A 633 -0.98 -31.87 -5.16
C GLY A 633 -2.38 -31.46 -5.62
N ALA A 634 -3.01 -32.32 -6.41
CA ALA A 634 -4.38 -32.13 -6.91
C ALA A 634 -5.45 -32.85 -6.04
N ALA A 635 -5.10 -33.31 -4.85
CA ALA A 635 -6.04 -33.84 -3.86
C ALA A 635 -6.35 -32.78 -2.80
N HIS A 636 -7.28 -33.10 -1.90
CA HIS A 636 -7.70 -32.22 -0.79
C HIS A 636 -7.44 -32.91 0.56
N PRO A 637 -6.18 -33.10 0.98
CA PRO A 637 -5.88 -33.54 2.34
C PRO A 637 -6.51 -32.63 3.39
N VAL A 638 -6.94 -33.24 4.50
CA VAL A 638 -7.35 -32.53 5.72
C VAL A 638 -6.36 -32.90 6.82
N ALA A 639 -5.66 -31.90 7.36
CA ALA A 639 -4.79 -32.04 8.51
C ALA A 639 -5.58 -31.77 9.80
N THR A 640 -5.44 -32.62 10.82
CA THR A 640 -6.01 -32.34 12.15
C THR A 640 -4.90 -31.88 13.08
N LEU A 641 -4.79 -30.56 13.26
CA LEU A 641 -3.91 -29.97 14.24
C LEU A 641 -4.53 -30.18 15.63
N THR A 642 -3.76 -30.73 16.57
CA THR A 642 -4.16 -30.84 17.98
C THR A 642 -3.33 -29.87 18.79
N LEU A 643 -4.00 -28.99 19.53
CA LEU A 643 -3.40 -27.98 20.38
C LEU A 643 -3.67 -28.28 21.86
N THR A 644 -2.69 -28.06 22.72
CA THR A 644 -2.81 -28.33 24.16
C THR A 644 -1.99 -27.32 24.95
N ALA A 645 -2.67 -26.49 25.74
CA ALA A 645 -2.04 -25.52 26.63
C ALA A 645 -1.71 -26.16 27.99
N THR A 646 -0.54 -25.85 28.54
CA THR A 646 -0.08 -26.31 29.85
C THR A 646 0.53 -25.15 30.61
N ALA A 647 -0.02 -24.85 31.79
CA ALA A 647 0.54 -23.95 32.78
C ALA A 647 1.47 -24.72 33.72
N LYS A 648 2.57 -24.09 34.12
CA LYS A 648 3.48 -24.61 35.14
C LYS A 648 3.94 -23.50 36.08
N ASP A 649 3.70 -23.71 37.36
CA ASP A 649 4.18 -22.84 38.43
C ASP A 649 5.73 -22.96 38.51
N PRO A 650 6.49 -21.87 38.33
CA PRO A 650 7.95 -21.90 38.36
C PRO A 650 8.52 -22.01 39.79
N VAL A 651 7.71 -21.75 40.82
CA VAL A 651 8.09 -21.77 42.25
C VAL A 651 7.79 -23.13 42.87
N THR A 652 6.58 -23.69 42.69
CA THR A 652 6.23 -25.02 43.24
C THR A 652 6.49 -26.16 42.28
N GLY A 653 6.62 -25.89 40.98
CA GLY A 653 6.78 -26.91 39.94
C GLY A 653 5.50 -27.66 39.57
N ALA A 654 4.35 -27.31 40.17
CA ALA A 654 3.04 -27.88 39.85
C ALA A 654 2.61 -27.54 38.42
N VAL A 655 1.79 -28.41 37.81
CA VAL A 655 1.43 -28.36 36.38
C VAL A 655 -0.06 -28.59 36.20
N ALA A 656 -0.71 -27.77 35.39
CA ALA A 656 -2.10 -27.97 34.97
C ALA A 656 -2.23 -27.85 33.44
N THR A 657 -2.96 -28.79 32.84
CA THR A 657 -3.09 -28.92 31.37
C THR A 657 -4.54 -28.76 30.94
N ALA A 658 -4.75 -27.93 29.92
CA ALA A 658 -6.05 -27.72 29.29
C ALA A 658 -6.54 -28.97 28.55
N SER A 659 -7.87 -29.14 28.43
CA SER A 659 -8.43 -30.15 27.53
C SER A 659 -8.02 -29.84 26.08
N PRO A 660 -7.41 -30.79 25.34
CA PRO A 660 -6.95 -30.55 23.98
C PRO A 660 -8.04 -30.02 23.05
N GLN A 661 -7.69 -29.03 22.23
CA GLN A 661 -8.54 -28.50 21.17
C GLN A 661 -8.00 -28.95 19.80
N THR A 662 -8.86 -28.97 18.78
CA THR A 662 -8.47 -29.39 17.42
C THR A 662 -8.92 -28.40 16.36
N ILE A 663 -8.14 -28.32 15.29
CA ILE A 663 -8.45 -27.60 14.05
C ILE A 663 -8.33 -28.61 12.90
N ALA A 664 -9.34 -28.70 12.05
CA ALA A 664 -9.24 -29.35 10.75
C ALA A 664 -8.82 -28.29 9.71
N VAL A 665 -7.73 -28.53 8.98
CA VAL A 665 -7.22 -27.64 7.93
C VAL A 665 -7.29 -28.36 6.58
N THR A 666 -8.11 -27.89 5.63
CA THR A 666 -8.23 -28.45 4.27
C THR A 666 -7.29 -27.73 3.31
N ASP A 667 -6.58 -28.47 2.47
CA ASP A 667 -5.46 -27.92 1.70
C ASP A 667 -5.38 -28.46 0.26
N PRO A 668 -5.75 -27.68 -0.77
CA PRO A 668 -6.59 -26.48 -0.75
C PRO A 668 -8.10 -26.84 -0.85
N ARG A 669 -9.00 -25.86 -0.74
CA ARG A 669 -10.45 -26.06 -0.92
C ARG A 669 -10.81 -26.58 -2.36
N PRO A 670 -11.75 -27.54 -2.50
CA PRO A 670 -12.34 -27.89 -3.80
C PRO A 670 -13.09 -26.72 -4.44
N ALA A 671 -12.93 -26.49 -5.74
CA ALA A 671 -13.63 -25.41 -6.44
C ALA A 671 -15.15 -25.67 -6.49
N THR A 672 -15.95 -24.79 -5.88
CA THR A 672 -17.41 -24.86 -5.89
C THR A 672 -17.96 -24.48 -7.28
N ILE A 673 -18.21 -25.47 -8.14
CA ILE A 673 -18.77 -25.24 -9.48
C ILE A 673 -20.27 -24.97 -9.36
N THR A 674 -20.64 -23.68 -9.31
CA THR A 674 -22.05 -23.24 -9.38
C THR A 674 -22.56 -23.35 -10.82
N THR A 675 -23.18 -24.47 -11.17
CA THR A 675 -23.72 -24.71 -12.52
C THR A 675 -25.03 -23.96 -12.76
N SER A 676 -24.96 -22.73 -13.29
CA SER A 676 -26.12 -21.98 -13.77
C SER A 676 -26.67 -22.59 -15.06
N SER A 677 -27.74 -23.39 -14.96
CA SER A 677 -28.37 -24.05 -16.11
C SER A 677 -29.27 -23.09 -16.92
N LEU A 678 -28.73 -22.49 -17.98
CA LEU A 678 -29.51 -21.75 -18.98
C LEU A 678 -30.32 -22.73 -19.84
N ALA A 679 -31.61 -22.85 -19.56
CA ALA A 679 -32.56 -23.63 -20.35
C ALA A 679 -32.92 -22.89 -21.65
N VAL A 680 -32.28 -23.26 -22.77
CA VAL A 680 -32.63 -22.74 -24.11
C VAL A 680 -33.77 -23.58 -24.70
N THR A 681 -34.96 -22.98 -24.81
CA THR A 681 -36.09 -23.57 -25.54
C THR A 681 -35.85 -23.50 -27.05
N HIS A 682 -35.66 -24.66 -27.69
CA HIS A 682 -35.77 -24.76 -29.15
C HIS A 682 -37.23 -24.64 -29.61
N THR A 683 -37.47 -23.79 -30.61
CA THR A 683 -38.76 -23.71 -31.32
C THR A 683 -38.62 -24.36 -32.70
N ASP A 684 -39.49 -25.32 -33.02
CA ASP A 684 -39.42 -26.12 -34.25
C ASP A 684 -39.39 -25.31 -35.55
N ARG A 685 -38.50 -25.69 -36.48
CA ARG A 685 -38.68 -25.42 -37.92
C ARG A 685 -38.27 -26.60 -38.81
N LYS A 686 -39.25 -27.51 -38.96
CA LYS A 686 -39.62 -28.29 -40.17
C LYS A 686 -38.52 -28.64 -41.19
N LEU A 687 -38.24 -29.94 -41.32
CA LEU A 687 -37.35 -30.52 -42.35
C LEU A 687 -37.96 -30.52 -43.77
N ALA A 688 -37.08 -30.51 -44.78
CA ALA A 688 -37.33 -30.94 -46.16
C ALA A 688 -36.08 -31.72 -46.68
N PRO A 689 -36.22 -32.84 -47.43
CA PRO A 689 -35.10 -33.78 -47.62
C PRO A 689 -34.48 -33.84 -49.04
N ALA A 690 -33.27 -34.42 -49.09
CA ALA A 690 -32.45 -34.76 -50.27
C ALA A 690 -31.85 -33.54 -51.02
N ASN A 691 -30.75 -33.65 -51.78
CA ASN A 691 -30.03 -34.83 -52.32
C ASN A 691 -28.47 -34.69 -52.25
N TRP A 692 -27.73 -35.70 -52.75
CA TRP A 692 -26.29 -35.93 -52.49
C TRP A 692 -25.35 -35.29 -53.53
N GLN A 693 -24.19 -34.73 -53.09
CA GLN A 693 -22.84 -35.22 -53.50
C GLN A 693 -21.65 -34.52 -52.78
N ARG A 694 -20.69 -35.36 -52.33
CA ARG A 694 -19.24 -35.20 -52.04
C ARG A 694 -18.62 -33.82 -51.68
N SER A 695 -17.93 -33.83 -50.54
CA SER A 695 -16.67 -33.11 -50.20
C SER A 695 -16.63 -31.57 -50.25
N LEU A 696 -16.89 -30.98 -49.08
CA LEU A 696 -16.27 -29.76 -48.56
C LEU A 696 -15.44 -30.22 -47.34
N ALA A 697 -14.16 -29.93 -47.12
CA ALA A 697 -13.26 -28.86 -47.58
C ALA A 697 -13.71 -27.45 -47.12
N ALA A 698 -12.90 -26.84 -46.26
CA ALA A 698 -13.13 -25.55 -45.59
C ALA A 698 -14.33 -25.48 -44.63
N GLN A 699 -14.13 -25.92 -43.38
CA GLN A 699 -14.22 -25.10 -42.15
C GLN A 699 -14.14 -26.00 -40.90
N GLY A 700 -12.94 -26.09 -40.31
CA GLY A 700 -12.67 -26.97 -39.16
C GLY A 700 -11.26 -26.88 -38.58
N SER A 701 -10.55 -25.77 -38.84
CA SER A 701 -9.16 -25.57 -38.41
C SER A 701 -9.08 -24.62 -37.21
N ALA A 702 -9.30 -25.12 -36.00
CA ALA A 702 -8.77 -24.57 -34.74
C ALA A 702 -9.23 -25.40 -33.53
N LEU A 703 -8.52 -26.48 -33.20
CA LEU A 703 -7.84 -26.66 -31.90
C LEU A 703 -7.31 -28.10 -31.69
N LEU A 704 -6.01 -28.18 -31.41
CA LEU A 704 -5.39 -29.12 -30.46
C LEU A 704 -5.40 -30.63 -30.77
N ASN A 705 -4.52 -31.07 -31.70
CA ASN A 705 -3.29 -31.80 -31.34
C ASN A 705 -2.60 -32.47 -32.55
N GLU A 706 -1.37 -32.06 -32.86
CA GLU A 706 -0.29 -32.84 -33.51
C GLU A 706 1.05 -32.10 -33.32
N HIS A 707 2.21 -32.73 -33.20
CA HIS A 707 2.54 -34.05 -32.61
C HIS A 707 4.05 -34.09 -32.32
N ARG A 708 4.53 -35.08 -31.56
CA ARG A 708 5.93 -35.53 -31.62
C ARG A 708 6.05 -36.87 -32.36
N ASP A 709 7.13 -36.99 -33.13
CA ASP A 709 7.92 -38.19 -33.43
C ASP A 709 7.22 -39.44 -34.07
N LEU A 710 7.39 -39.67 -35.38
CA LEU A 710 8.33 -40.69 -35.96
C LEU A 710 8.11 -41.06 -37.47
N VAL A 711 9.12 -40.71 -38.30
CA VAL A 711 9.78 -41.53 -39.36
C VAL A 711 8.97 -42.21 -40.49
N ALA A 712 9.20 -41.74 -41.74
CA ALA A 712 9.85 -42.50 -42.84
C ALA A 712 10.02 -41.61 -44.11
N GLY A 713 11.12 -41.61 -44.87
CA GLY A 713 12.40 -42.31 -44.71
C GLY A 713 13.38 -42.03 -45.89
N ALA A 714 14.58 -42.67 -45.86
CA ALA A 714 15.72 -42.55 -46.80
C ALA A 714 16.42 -41.17 -46.84
N THR A 715 17.76 -41.03 -46.91
CA THR A 715 18.93 -41.95 -46.88
C THR A 715 20.13 -41.11 -46.38
N ARG A 716 21.16 -41.58 -45.64
CA ARG A 716 22.06 -42.74 -45.86
C ARG A 716 22.88 -43.06 -44.59
N THR A 717 23.38 -44.30 -44.53
CA THR A 717 24.51 -44.89 -43.76
C THR A 717 25.57 -43.90 -43.21
N LEU A 718 26.14 -44.05 -41.99
CA LEU A 718 26.99 -45.17 -41.50
C LEU A 718 26.93 -45.45 -39.97
N ALA A 719 27.68 -46.47 -39.52
CA ALA A 719 27.59 -47.19 -38.24
C ALA A 719 28.20 -46.50 -36.99
N PRO A 720 27.83 -46.93 -35.76
CA PRO A 720 28.36 -46.41 -34.48
C PRO A 720 29.54 -47.22 -33.93
N GLN A 721 30.28 -46.66 -32.95
CA GLN A 721 31.11 -47.43 -32.00
C GLN A 721 31.08 -46.85 -30.58
N ASN A 722 31.22 -47.75 -29.59
CA ASN A 722 31.55 -47.43 -28.20
C ASN A 722 33.08 -47.32 -28.03
N THR A 723 33.59 -46.60 -27.03
CA THR A 723 34.37 -47.18 -25.90
C THR A 723 34.83 -46.11 -24.89
N ALA A 724 35.37 -46.57 -23.77
CA ALA A 724 35.61 -45.81 -22.55
C ALA A 724 37.07 -45.34 -22.36
N MET A 725 37.22 -44.32 -21.50
CA MET A 725 38.30 -44.06 -20.53
C MET A 725 39.79 -43.97 -20.96
N ALA A 726 40.46 -42.99 -20.33
CA ALA A 726 41.92 -42.80 -20.18
C ALA A 726 42.70 -42.40 -21.46
N ASP A 727 43.83 -41.70 -21.40
CA ASP A 727 44.62 -41.23 -20.23
C ASP A 727 45.28 -39.85 -20.50
N HIS A 728 45.89 -39.23 -19.48
CA HIS A 728 46.59 -37.93 -19.59
C HIS A 728 47.97 -38.03 -20.28
N PRO A 729 48.48 -36.91 -20.86
CA PRO A 729 49.50 -36.12 -20.14
C PRO A 729 49.34 -34.59 -20.19
N PHE A 730 50.10 -33.91 -19.31
CA PHE A 730 50.57 -32.51 -19.26
C PHE A 730 50.29 -31.57 -20.47
N ALA A 731 50.01 -30.27 -20.33
CA ALA A 731 49.70 -29.37 -19.20
C ALA A 731 49.23 -28.00 -19.83
N THR A 732 49.13 -26.80 -19.23
CA THR A 732 49.53 -26.20 -17.92
C THR A 732 48.72 -24.90 -17.73
N GLY A 733 48.41 -24.46 -16.50
CA GLY A 733 47.92 -23.07 -16.27
C GLY A 733 46.95 -22.86 -15.10
N THR A 734 47.29 -21.94 -14.20
CA THR A 734 46.48 -21.39 -13.09
C THR A 734 45.37 -20.44 -13.57
N ALA A 735 44.33 -20.07 -12.80
CA ALA A 735 43.65 -20.69 -11.64
C ALA A 735 42.53 -19.74 -11.15
N ARG A 736 41.33 -20.28 -10.84
CA ARG A 736 40.43 -19.94 -9.71
C ARG A 736 39.02 -20.44 -9.98
N ALA A 737 38.43 -21.14 -9.02
CA ALA A 737 37.02 -21.51 -9.02
C ALA A 737 36.26 -20.68 -7.96
N SER A 738 35.01 -20.34 -8.28
CA SER A 738 33.87 -20.07 -7.39
C SER A 738 34.13 -19.55 -5.96
N LEU A 739 33.67 -18.33 -5.70
CA LEU A 739 33.35 -17.85 -4.34
C LEU A 739 32.16 -18.65 -3.77
N ALA A 740 32.34 -19.30 -2.62
CA ALA A 740 31.28 -19.66 -1.69
C ALA A 740 31.85 -19.95 -0.28
N SER A 741 31.09 -19.59 0.76
CA SER A 741 31.23 -20.09 2.14
C SER A 741 32.58 -19.91 2.87
N GLN A 742 32.73 -18.78 3.57
CA GLN A 742 32.71 -18.80 5.06
C GLN A 742 32.59 -17.40 5.68
N SER A 743 32.04 -17.34 6.89
CA SER A 743 31.65 -16.11 7.58
C SER A 743 32.53 -15.83 8.80
N PHE A 744 32.60 -14.55 9.20
CA PHE A 744 32.89 -14.07 10.56
C PHE A 744 33.95 -14.82 11.41
N ALA A 745 35.17 -14.27 11.46
CA ALA A 745 35.74 -13.71 12.72
C ALA A 745 37.22 -13.32 12.59
N LEU A 746 37.54 -12.04 12.85
CA LEU A 746 38.48 -11.68 13.91
C LEU A 746 38.28 -10.22 14.34
N LEU A 747 38.41 -9.95 15.63
CA LEU A 747 38.24 -8.62 16.23
C LEU A 747 39.58 -8.13 16.82
N SER A 748 39.96 -6.91 16.46
CA SER A 748 40.90 -6.01 17.16
C SER A 748 42.27 -6.54 17.62
N GLN A 749 43.30 -6.20 16.84
CA GLN A 749 44.55 -5.62 17.37
C GLN A 749 45.10 -4.56 16.38
N TYR A 750 45.80 -3.49 16.78
CA TYR A 750 45.84 -2.76 18.06
C TYR A 750 46.64 -1.44 17.88
N LEU A 751 46.09 -0.27 18.29
CA LEU A 751 46.76 1.06 18.37
C LEU A 751 47.26 1.68 17.04
N ALA A 752 47.46 3.01 16.87
CA ALA A 752 47.00 4.22 17.60
C ALA A 752 47.18 5.45 16.66
N GLY A 753 46.53 6.61 16.85
CA GLY A 753 45.58 6.99 17.91
C GLY A 753 45.07 8.44 17.78
N ASN A 754 44.58 9.00 18.90
CA ASN A 754 43.98 10.34 19.09
C ASN A 754 44.82 11.52 18.53
N SER A 755 44.31 12.74 18.33
CA SER A 755 43.14 13.49 18.87
C SER A 755 42.58 14.47 17.80
N GLY A 756 41.45 15.19 17.92
CA GLY A 756 40.55 15.62 19.00
C GLY A 756 39.47 16.57 18.40
N PRO A 757 38.53 17.17 19.19
CA PRO A 757 37.24 17.64 18.65
C PRO A 757 36.98 19.17 18.65
N VAL A 758 36.24 19.68 17.65
CA VAL A 758 35.26 20.80 17.74
C VAL A 758 34.34 20.89 16.51
N ASP A 759 33.22 21.59 16.68
CA ASP A 759 32.15 21.98 15.74
C ASP A 759 31.57 23.33 16.26
N PRO A 760 30.86 24.21 15.51
CA PRO A 760 30.63 24.35 14.06
C PRO A 760 31.09 25.73 13.48
N GLY A 761 30.91 25.97 12.16
CA GLY A 761 30.45 27.30 11.68
C GLY A 761 31.16 28.01 10.50
N GLN A 762 30.35 28.44 9.52
CA GLN A 762 30.49 29.55 8.55
C GLN A 762 31.70 29.66 7.57
N ILE A 763 31.37 29.49 6.29
CA ILE A 763 31.68 30.34 5.11
C ILE A 763 33.06 31.03 5.03
N VAL A 764 33.87 30.60 4.05
CA VAL A 764 34.71 31.51 3.23
C VAL A 764 34.60 31.09 1.77
N ALA A 765 34.26 32.02 0.87
CA ALA A 765 34.34 31.82 -0.57
C ALA A 765 35.66 32.38 -1.11
N SER A 766 36.31 31.68 -2.04
CA SER A 766 37.59 32.09 -2.65
C SER A 766 37.47 32.34 -4.15
N LEU A 767 37.15 33.57 -4.53
CA LEU A 767 37.33 34.07 -5.90
C LEU A 767 38.83 34.29 -6.18
N SER A 768 39.37 33.67 -7.24
CA SER A 768 40.70 34.00 -7.77
C SER A 768 40.57 34.96 -8.97
N ASN A 769 40.85 36.24 -8.74
CA ASN A 769 40.78 37.27 -9.78
C ASN A 769 42.08 37.36 -10.61
N ASN A 770 41.92 37.35 -11.94
CA ASN A 770 42.85 37.89 -12.95
C ASN A 770 42.02 38.10 -14.23
N GLY A 771 41.89 39.28 -14.84
CA GLY A 771 42.41 40.61 -14.53
C GLY A 771 42.55 41.43 -15.82
N GLY A 772 41.53 42.20 -16.22
CA GLY A 772 41.40 42.67 -17.63
C GLY A 772 40.67 44.00 -17.93
N ASN A 773 40.38 44.83 -16.92
CA ASN A 773 39.99 46.25 -16.97
C ASN A 773 38.78 46.79 -17.80
N TRP A 774 37.87 47.49 -17.07
CA TRP A 774 37.20 48.79 -17.37
C TRP A 774 36.36 48.91 -18.66
N ASN A 775 35.05 49.21 -18.62
CA ASN A 775 34.46 50.44 -18.08
C ASN A 775 32.93 50.32 -17.79
N HIS A 776 32.43 51.11 -16.82
CA HIS A 776 31.10 51.79 -16.71
C HIS A 776 29.81 51.12 -17.24
N ASP A 777 28.65 51.19 -16.55
CA ASP A 777 28.31 51.92 -15.32
C ASP A 777 27.15 51.25 -14.55
N SER A 778 27.01 51.57 -13.26
CA SER A 778 26.00 50.97 -12.38
C SER A 778 24.75 51.83 -12.20
N TYR A 779 23.55 51.23 -12.13
CA TYR A 779 22.46 51.79 -11.31
C TYR A 779 21.66 50.72 -10.57
N LEU A 780 21.77 50.76 -9.24
CA LEU A 780 20.95 50.02 -8.28
C LEU A 780 19.62 50.75 -8.05
N THR A 781 18.51 50.02 -7.98
CA THR A 781 17.41 50.34 -7.03
C THR A 781 16.73 49.05 -6.52
N ARG A 782 16.90 48.79 -5.22
CA ARG A 782 16.04 47.99 -4.35
C ARG A 782 15.45 48.95 -3.30
N PRO A 783 14.48 48.55 -2.46
CA PRO A 783 13.30 47.71 -2.71
C PRO A 783 12.04 48.36 -2.09
N GLN A 784 10.87 47.71 -2.15
CA GLN A 784 9.98 47.66 -0.96
C GLN A 784 8.90 46.58 -1.05
N HIS A 785 8.71 45.91 0.11
CA HIS A 785 7.72 44.86 0.43
C HIS A 785 7.87 43.52 -0.32
#